data_AF-A0A8H9LAT9-F1
#
_entry.id   AF-A0A8H9LAT9-F1
#
_cell.length_a   1.000
_cell.length_b   1.000
_cell.length_c   1.000
_cell.angle_alpha   90.00
_cell.angle_beta   90.00
_cell.angle_gamma   90.00
#
_symmetry.space_group_name_H-M   'P 1'
#
loop_
_entity.id
_entity.type
_entity.pdbx_description
1 polymer ?
#
loop_
_entity_poly.entity_id
_entity_poly.type
_entity_poly.pdbx_seq_one_letter_code
_entity_poly.pdbx_strand_id
1 'polypeptide(L)'
;MGEFVGVDPANLNELTKRLEQLHDLLARHSPLIRQKMEKWGSEVGTVSLPGLIAAALDDVRDMDARTTRAHELARQQGWSALGPAPGLPGLTFNRPPNVRLDWEATGQSGYQGKRDAETLTAALADKNPESTRIALSGLSDRLQRHLADNDYQAAFWAGAGPLALRAARALYERAGGALFSAESVSVLRALGASLAAASQMRVGTGKDRRPLLPAAIRAGLTGNSDPWSVGMLVKYGPDGRSWDSRMLADLTRAMLDARAAGKTIWPPARGKLETDADASRHQRLMAEYDAVGAVLQRAAENGMAARHVLGDPDTGLKYARMLVSDSWHTPGYDASLYASAYLDPISRDAAPGYLEPPGKIDTSSSTAAFLKAAVSAERGTSADAKESAWSVVHIVQATADFSKLHPQTVLPREIRQALIYTADRYLPDFAASASHEFTASMAMQRGEDVANPWAPVVRPAELEALFGQALLEPKEFGAYKGKMDGRISVAVAATIKDPSDQNYLREMGGLYGMIQRIQGDHHFAEEQLKDEQATRSQTAISIISGGFGALSFSNPLGPGTITQILVALAAPTLSTKFDTDFALQAYKSNADDFRAQVLHVEPPVLQGLILAGAINPPDDASWARNGVVTPNAAMADWVSQHADTRYSGKTFTDWVKEAQDAMRSQQ
;
A
#
# COMPACT_ATOMS: atom_id res chain seq x y z
N MET A 1 25.11 53.25 -24.78
CA MET A 1 25.49 53.52 -23.38
C MET A 1 24.69 52.58 -22.50
N GLY A 2 25.31 51.54 -21.98
CA GLY A 2 24.72 50.69 -20.94
C GLY A 2 25.77 50.53 -19.87
N GLU A 3 25.84 51.48 -18.94
CA GLU A 3 26.56 51.29 -17.68
C GLU A 3 25.83 50.19 -16.90
N PHE A 4 26.15 48.94 -17.19
CA PHE A 4 25.74 47.83 -16.35
C PHE A 4 26.60 47.89 -15.09
N VAL A 5 26.00 48.42 -14.02
CA VAL A 5 26.56 48.37 -12.66
C VAL A 5 26.79 46.90 -12.32
N GLY A 6 28.04 46.53 -12.06
CA GLY A 6 28.38 45.15 -11.67
C GLY A 6 27.57 44.74 -10.45
N VAL A 7 27.05 43.50 -10.46
CA VAL A 7 26.21 42.98 -9.38
C VAL A 7 27.10 42.40 -8.30
N ASP A 8 26.84 42.78 -7.04
CA ASP A 8 27.53 42.22 -5.87
C ASP A 8 26.89 40.88 -5.48
N PRO A 9 27.60 39.74 -5.62
CA PRO A 9 27.05 38.43 -5.29
C PRO A 9 26.62 38.31 -3.82
N ALA A 10 27.28 39.01 -2.89
CA ALA A 10 26.93 38.98 -1.47
C ALA A 10 25.57 39.66 -1.19
N ASN A 11 25.27 40.75 -1.90
CA ASN A 11 23.98 41.43 -1.78
C ASN A 11 22.85 40.60 -2.39
N LEU A 12 23.10 39.90 -3.50
CA LEU A 12 22.12 38.96 -4.07
C LEU A 12 21.81 37.79 -3.12
N ASN A 13 22.83 37.25 -2.46
CA ASN A 13 22.64 36.20 -1.47
C ASN A 13 21.78 36.67 -0.29
N GLU A 14 22.02 37.88 0.21
CA GLU A 14 21.20 38.49 1.26
C GLU A 14 19.75 38.72 0.79
N LEU A 15 19.56 39.17 -0.44
CA LEU A 15 18.22 39.34 -1.03
C LEU A 15 17.48 38.01 -1.15
N THR A 16 18.16 36.96 -1.62
CA THR A 16 17.62 35.59 -1.72
C THR A 16 17.13 35.10 -0.36
N LYS A 17 17.96 35.26 0.69
CA LYS A 17 17.59 34.89 2.06
C LYS A 17 16.37 35.65 2.59
N ARG A 18 16.24 36.94 2.26
CA ARG A 18 15.09 37.75 2.67
C ARG A 18 13.80 37.33 1.97
N LEU A 19 13.89 37.00 0.68
CA LEU A 19 12.76 36.43 -0.06
C LEU A 19 12.36 35.06 0.49
N GLU A 20 13.34 34.24 0.88
CA GLU A 20 13.09 32.93 1.51
C GLU A 20 12.38 33.10 2.86
N GLN A 21 12.86 34.01 3.71
CA GLN A 21 12.20 34.36 4.96
C GLN A 21 10.77 34.87 4.75
N LEU A 22 10.54 35.67 3.70
CA LEU A 22 9.20 36.14 3.34
C LEU A 22 8.29 34.96 2.95
N HIS A 23 8.76 34.06 2.09
CA HIS A 23 8.02 32.86 1.71
C HIS A 23 7.67 32.01 2.94
N ASP A 24 8.64 31.72 3.80
CA ASP A 24 8.44 30.90 5.00
C ASP A 24 7.41 31.51 5.96
N LEU A 25 7.48 32.83 6.16
CA LEU A 25 6.52 33.55 6.99
C LEU A 25 5.11 33.48 6.38
N LEU A 26 4.98 33.71 5.07
CA LEU A 26 3.69 33.63 4.38
C LEU A 26 3.11 32.21 4.43
N ALA A 27 3.91 31.19 4.17
CA ALA A 27 3.50 29.78 4.22
C ALA A 27 3.04 29.38 5.64
N ARG A 28 3.82 29.76 6.66
CA ARG A 28 3.50 29.44 8.07
C ARG A 28 2.26 30.16 8.57
N HIS A 29 2.07 31.43 8.21
CA HIS A 29 0.98 32.24 8.73
C HIS A 29 -0.30 32.18 7.89
N SER A 30 -0.26 31.68 6.65
CA SER A 30 -1.42 31.57 5.76
C SER A 30 -2.63 30.84 6.35
N PRO A 31 -2.48 29.67 7.03
CA PRO A 31 -3.61 29.00 7.69
C PRO A 31 -4.27 29.88 8.75
N LEU A 32 -3.46 30.62 9.52
CA LEU A 32 -3.94 31.52 10.57
C LEU A 32 -4.59 32.78 10.01
N ILE A 33 -4.06 33.34 8.92
CA ILE A 33 -4.68 34.47 8.20
C ILE A 33 -6.06 34.06 7.69
N ARG A 34 -6.16 32.90 7.05
CA ARG A 34 -7.42 32.36 6.52
C ARG A 34 -8.45 32.15 7.63
N GLN A 35 -8.05 31.46 8.69
CA GLN A 35 -8.89 31.22 9.86
C GLN A 35 -9.39 32.52 10.49
N LYS A 36 -8.53 33.55 10.61
CA LYS A 36 -8.94 34.86 11.15
C LYS A 36 -9.83 35.62 10.18
N MET A 37 -9.56 35.64 8.89
CA MET A 37 -10.40 36.33 7.93
C MET A 37 -11.80 35.72 7.81
N GLU A 38 -11.90 34.39 7.83
CA GLU A 38 -13.17 33.66 7.88
C GLU A 38 -13.94 33.96 9.18
N LYS A 39 -13.25 33.92 10.33
CA LYS A 39 -13.87 34.20 11.64
C LYS A 39 -14.43 35.62 11.75
N TRP A 40 -13.85 36.59 11.05
CA TRP A 40 -14.24 38.00 11.13
C TRP A 40 -15.18 38.42 9.98
N GLY A 41 -15.60 37.48 9.12
CA GLY A 41 -16.50 37.77 8.00
C GLY A 41 -15.89 38.72 6.96
N SER A 42 -14.56 38.70 6.79
CA SER A 42 -13.84 39.58 5.88
C SER A 42 -14.27 39.35 4.42
N GLU A 43 -14.61 40.42 3.71
CA GLU A 43 -14.89 40.40 2.26
C GLU A 43 -13.60 40.23 1.41
N VAL A 44 -12.42 40.37 2.02
CA VAL A 44 -11.13 40.15 1.36
C VAL A 44 -10.95 38.67 1.04
N GLY A 45 -10.99 38.32 -0.25
CA GLY A 45 -10.81 36.95 -0.73
C GLY A 45 -9.39 36.41 -0.45
N THR A 46 -9.31 35.36 0.35
CA THR A 46 -8.06 34.63 0.66
C THR A 46 -7.66 33.60 -0.41
N VAL A 47 -8.45 33.49 -1.48
CA VAL A 47 -8.30 32.52 -2.57
C VAL A 47 -6.95 32.70 -3.31
N SER A 48 -6.39 33.91 -3.33
CA SER A 48 -5.10 34.19 -4.00
C SER A 48 -3.87 33.87 -3.14
N LEU A 49 -4.02 33.66 -1.82
CA LEU A 49 -2.88 33.44 -0.92
C LEU A 49 -2.00 32.24 -1.33
N PRO A 50 -2.53 31.07 -1.71
CA PRO A 50 -1.70 29.96 -2.21
C PRO A 50 -0.91 30.35 -3.46
N GLY A 51 -1.52 31.12 -4.37
CA GLY A 51 -0.86 31.61 -5.58
C GLY A 51 0.27 32.60 -5.29
N LEU A 52 0.08 33.50 -4.32
CA LEU A 52 1.11 34.44 -3.89
C LEU A 52 2.27 33.75 -3.17
N ILE A 53 1.99 32.71 -2.37
CA ILE A 53 3.04 31.89 -1.73
C ILE A 53 3.87 31.16 -2.78
N ALA A 54 3.23 30.62 -3.82
CA ALA A 54 3.90 30.00 -4.95
C ALA A 54 4.76 31.00 -5.74
N ALA A 55 4.21 32.18 -6.04
CA ALA A 55 4.95 33.25 -6.73
C ALA A 55 6.18 33.70 -5.92
N ALA A 56 6.05 33.89 -4.60
CA ALA A 56 7.17 34.23 -3.74
C ALA A 56 8.25 33.13 -3.73
N LEU A 57 7.87 31.86 -3.82
CA LEU A 57 8.83 30.76 -3.95
C LEU A 57 9.55 30.78 -5.30
N ASP A 58 8.83 31.09 -6.39
CA ASP A 58 9.41 31.22 -7.71
C ASP A 58 10.40 32.40 -7.78
N ASP A 59 10.09 33.52 -7.14
CA ASP A 59 11.02 34.66 -6.99
C ASP A 59 12.27 34.27 -6.20
N VAL A 60 12.14 33.48 -5.13
CA VAL A 60 13.28 32.93 -4.36
C VAL A 60 14.16 32.07 -5.26
N ARG A 61 13.57 31.20 -6.06
CA ARG A 61 14.29 30.29 -6.97
C ARG A 61 15.05 31.06 -8.05
N ASP A 62 14.41 32.03 -8.70
CA ASP A 62 15.03 32.89 -9.71
C ASP A 62 16.21 33.69 -9.09
N MET A 63 16.02 34.24 -7.88
CA MET A 63 17.08 34.98 -7.19
C MET A 63 18.24 34.09 -6.72
N ASP A 64 17.97 32.85 -6.28
CA ASP A 64 19.00 31.87 -5.93
C ASP A 64 19.84 31.48 -7.16
N ALA A 65 19.18 31.24 -8.30
CA ALA A 65 19.84 30.94 -9.57
C ALA A 65 20.79 32.09 -9.99
N ARG A 66 20.32 33.34 -9.87
CA ARG A 66 21.13 34.55 -10.13
C ARG A 66 22.30 34.67 -9.16
N THR A 67 22.07 34.49 -7.87
CA THR A 67 23.09 34.53 -6.82
C THR A 67 24.20 33.51 -7.09
N THR A 68 23.82 32.28 -7.41
CA THR A 68 24.74 31.19 -7.73
C THR A 68 25.60 31.53 -8.94
N ARG A 69 24.98 32.05 -10.02
CA ARG A 69 25.72 32.48 -11.22
C ARG A 69 26.66 33.63 -10.93
N ALA A 70 26.27 34.57 -10.08
CA ALA A 70 27.09 35.71 -9.73
C ALA A 70 28.37 35.26 -8.96
N HIS A 71 28.23 34.38 -7.97
CA HIS A 71 29.38 33.79 -7.27
C HIS A 71 30.30 32.99 -8.18
N GLU A 72 29.78 32.36 -9.22
CA GLU A 72 30.61 31.67 -10.21
C GLU A 72 31.39 32.59 -11.11
N LEU A 73 30.77 33.65 -11.63
CA LEU A 73 31.48 34.65 -12.41
C LEU A 73 32.61 35.27 -11.57
N ALA A 74 32.37 35.45 -10.27
CA ALA A 74 33.40 35.93 -9.34
C ALA A 74 34.54 34.92 -9.24
N ARG A 75 34.24 33.61 -9.12
CA ARG A 75 35.25 32.54 -9.13
C ARG A 75 36.04 32.49 -10.44
N GLN A 76 35.38 32.66 -11.59
CA GLN A 76 36.04 32.73 -12.90
C GLN A 76 36.98 33.93 -13.03
N GLN A 77 36.71 35.01 -12.29
CA GLN A 77 37.59 36.17 -12.16
C GLN A 77 38.70 35.99 -11.11
N GLY A 78 38.89 34.79 -10.57
CA GLY A 78 39.94 34.46 -9.62
C GLY A 78 39.57 34.65 -8.15
N TRP A 79 38.30 34.88 -7.81
CA TRP A 79 37.86 34.91 -6.42
C TRP A 79 37.79 33.51 -5.81
N SER A 80 38.27 33.36 -4.58
CA SER A 80 38.10 32.16 -3.78
C SER A 80 37.84 32.56 -2.33
N ALA A 81 36.84 31.95 -1.70
CA ALA A 81 36.53 32.19 -0.29
C ALA A 81 37.65 31.72 0.67
N LEU A 82 38.56 30.86 0.19
CA LEU A 82 39.65 30.25 0.96
C LEU A 82 41.04 30.54 0.38
N GLY A 83 41.13 31.26 -0.74
CA GLY A 83 42.39 31.50 -1.45
C GLY A 83 42.91 32.93 -1.28
N PRO A 84 44.25 33.13 -1.25
CA PRO A 84 44.83 34.46 -1.38
C PRO A 84 44.53 35.03 -2.78
N ALA A 85 44.31 36.35 -2.86
CA ALA A 85 44.01 37.03 -4.12
C ALA A 85 45.12 36.85 -5.18
N PRO A 86 44.79 36.65 -6.47
CA PRO A 86 45.80 36.65 -7.52
C PRO A 86 46.42 38.06 -7.64
N GLY A 87 47.74 38.14 -7.45
CA GLY A 87 48.54 39.35 -7.69
C GLY A 87 48.73 40.31 -6.51
N LEU A 88 48.18 40.02 -5.32
CA LEU A 88 48.40 40.82 -4.10
C LEU A 88 48.83 39.92 -2.93
N PRO A 89 50.08 40.03 -2.44
CA PRO A 89 50.51 39.27 -1.28
C PRO A 89 49.73 39.71 -0.04
N GLY A 90 48.96 38.82 0.57
CA GLY A 90 48.48 38.96 1.95
C GLY A 90 47.05 39.46 2.18
N LEU A 91 46.23 39.70 1.14
CA LEU A 91 44.81 40.05 1.31
C LEU A 91 43.90 38.90 0.90
N THR A 92 43.14 38.34 1.85
CA THR A 92 42.00 37.47 1.57
C THR A 92 40.78 38.33 1.29
N PHE A 93 40.17 38.20 0.10
CA PHE A 93 38.91 38.88 -0.20
C PHE A 93 37.75 38.07 0.42
N ASN A 94 37.33 38.44 1.63
CA ASN A 94 36.14 37.85 2.26
C ASN A 94 34.84 38.11 1.47
N ARG A 95 34.83 39.13 0.59
CA ARG A 95 33.68 39.48 -0.25
C ARG A 95 34.01 39.25 -1.72
N PRO A 96 33.13 38.62 -2.50
CA PRO A 96 33.32 38.42 -3.94
C PRO A 96 33.35 39.77 -4.68
N PRO A 97 34.13 39.89 -5.77
CA PRO A 97 34.09 41.07 -6.64
C PRO A 97 32.72 41.21 -7.32
N ASN A 98 32.41 42.43 -7.73
CA ASN A 98 31.23 42.69 -8.55
C ASN A 98 31.38 42.01 -9.91
N VAL A 99 30.31 41.38 -10.38
CA VAL A 99 30.33 40.61 -11.63
C VAL A 99 29.31 41.14 -12.62
N ARG A 100 29.61 40.98 -13.90
CA ARG A 100 28.65 41.28 -14.95
C ARG A 100 27.72 40.09 -15.13
N LEU A 101 26.55 40.17 -14.51
CA LEU A 101 25.49 39.18 -14.64
C LEU A 101 24.54 39.60 -15.77
N ASP A 102 24.29 38.72 -16.73
CA ASP A 102 23.26 38.93 -17.74
C ASP A 102 21.89 38.66 -17.12
N TRP A 103 21.22 39.71 -16.65
CA TRP A 103 19.98 39.61 -15.88
C TRP A 103 18.82 38.98 -16.68
N GLU A 104 18.87 39.00 -18.01
CA GLU A 104 17.82 38.41 -18.85
C GLU A 104 18.13 36.94 -19.19
N ALA A 105 19.41 36.57 -19.32
CA ALA A 105 19.83 35.19 -19.57
C ALA A 105 20.07 34.34 -18.31
N THR A 106 20.13 34.96 -17.12
CA THR A 106 20.41 34.29 -15.83
C THR A 106 19.25 34.46 -14.86
N GLY A 107 18.92 33.40 -14.12
CA GLY A 107 17.70 33.31 -13.30
C GLY A 107 16.77 32.17 -13.72
N GLN A 108 16.92 31.67 -14.96
CA GLN A 108 16.17 30.50 -15.42
C GLN A 108 16.61 29.25 -14.65
N SER A 109 15.68 28.70 -13.87
CA SER A 109 15.88 27.52 -13.04
C SER A 109 16.35 26.30 -13.82
N GLY A 110 16.02 26.18 -15.10
CA GLY A 110 16.55 25.16 -16.00
C GLY A 110 18.08 25.19 -16.17
N TYR A 111 18.70 26.37 -16.15
CA TYR A 111 20.16 26.48 -16.19
C TYR A 111 20.81 25.97 -14.89
N GLN A 112 20.19 26.25 -13.75
CA GLN A 112 20.59 25.70 -12.46
C GLN A 112 20.42 24.17 -12.43
N GLY A 113 19.32 23.64 -12.95
CA GLY A 113 19.09 22.20 -13.08
C GLY A 113 20.19 21.51 -13.91
N LYS A 114 20.61 22.10 -15.03
CA LYS A 114 21.73 21.58 -15.83
C LYS A 114 23.05 21.57 -15.05
N ARG A 115 23.34 22.62 -14.29
CA ARG A 115 24.57 22.69 -13.47
C ARG A 115 24.56 21.73 -12.30
N ASP A 116 23.42 21.55 -11.65
CA ASP A 116 23.29 20.60 -10.56
C ASP A 116 23.42 19.16 -11.08
N ALA A 117 23.00 18.91 -12.32
CA ALA A 117 23.29 17.67 -13.02
C ALA A 117 24.79 17.47 -13.31
N GLU A 118 25.49 18.51 -13.77
CA GLU A 118 26.95 18.50 -13.96
C GLU A 118 27.69 18.33 -12.61
N THR A 119 27.20 18.94 -11.54
CA THR A 119 27.74 18.86 -10.18
C THR A 119 27.61 17.44 -9.65
N LEU A 120 26.45 16.80 -9.83
CA LEU A 120 26.27 15.39 -9.48
C LEU A 120 27.25 14.50 -10.28
N THR A 121 27.38 14.75 -11.59
CA THR A 121 28.30 14.00 -12.45
C THR A 121 29.74 14.12 -11.99
N ALA A 122 30.20 15.33 -11.69
CA ALA A 122 31.55 15.58 -11.20
C ALA A 122 31.77 14.96 -9.82
N ALA A 123 30.80 15.11 -8.90
CA ALA A 123 30.88 14.52 -7.57
C ALA A 123 30.97 13.00 -7.62
N LEU A 124 30.17 12.34 -8.48
CA LEU A 124 30.20 10.89 -8.66
C LEU A 124 31.41 10.38 -9.46
N ALA A 125 32.20 11.26 -10.09
CA ALA A 125 33.47 10.94 -10.73
C ALA A 125 34.69 11.22 -9.83
N ASP A 126 34.57 12.15 -8.88
CA ASP A 126 35.67 12.56 -7.99
C ASP A 126 36.07 11.44 -7.02
N LYS A 127 37.37 11.18 -6.88
CA LYS A 127 37.91 10.17 -5.97
C LYS A 127 38.10 10.70 -4.54
N ASN A 128 38.05 12.01 -4.34
CA ASN A 128 38.19 12.64 -3.02
C ASN A 128 36.85 12.63 -2.26
N PRO A 129 36.76 11.92 -1.11
CA PRO A 129 35.52 11.84 -0.32
C PRO A 129 35.04 13.20 0.20
N GLU A 130 35.96 14.10 0.59
CA GLU A 130 35.60 15.38 1.22
C GLU A 130 35.08 16.39 0.19
N SER A 131 35.73 16.46 -0.98
CA SER A 131 35.27 17.26 -2.12
C SER A 131 33.88 16.82 -2.58
N THR A 132 33.67 15.50 -2.70
CA THR A 132 32.37 14.90 -3.01
C THR A 132 31.32 15.27 -1.95
N ARG A 133 31.66 15.16 -0.66
CA ARG A 133 30.75 15.47 0.46
C ARG A 133 30.24 16.91 0.37
N ILE A 134 31.14 17.87 0.13
CA ILE A 134 30.79 19.29 0.01
C ILE A 134 29.92 19.55 -1.24
N ALA A 135 30.24 18.91 -2.37
CA ALA A 135 29.47 19.07 -3.59
C ALA A 135 28.04 18.51 -3.45
N LEU A 136 27.89 17.34 -2.81
CA LEU A 136 26.62 16.65 -2.67
C LEU A 136 25.71 17.23 -1.57
N SER A 137 26.27 17.81 -0.50
CA SER A 137 25.45 18.44 0.54
C SER A 137 24.66 19.62 -0.02
N GLY A 138 25.31 20.51 -0.77
CA GLY A 138 24.63 21.63 -1.42
C GLY A 138 23.62 21.21 -2.49
N LEU A 139 23.84 20.07 -3.15
CA LEU A 139 22.93 19.53 -4.16
C LEU A 139 21.60 19.07 -3.53
N SER A 140 21.64 18.44 -2.35
CA SER A 140 20.44 17.95 -1.66
C SER A 140 19.45 19.09 -1.38
N ASP A 141 19.94 20.21 -0.83
CA ASP A 141 19.11 21.37 -0.48
C ASP A 141 18.50 22.03 -1.73
N ARG A 142 19.28 22.13 -2.81
CA ARG A 142 18.79 22.71 -4.08
C ARG A 142 17.72 21.83 -4.71
N LEU A 143 17.92 20.52 -4.79
CA LEU A 143 16.90 19.59 -5.31
C LEU A 143 15.58 19.71 -4.54
N GLN A 144 15.64 19.84 -3.21
CA GLN A 144 14.45 20.00 -2.37
C GLN A 144 13.72 21.33 -2.61
N ARG A 145 14.46 22.43 -2.83
CA ARG A 145 13.85 23.74 -3.14
C ARG A 145 13.16 23.78 -4.51
N HIS A 146 13.64 22.98 -5.46
CA HIS A 146 13.11 22.93 -6.83
C HIS A 146 12.17 21.74 -7.11
N LEU A 147 11.58 21.10 -6.09
CA LEU A 147 10.67 19.96 -6.31
C LEU A 147 9.44 20.32 -7.16
N ALA A 148 8.96 21.56 -7.13
CA ALA A 148 7.79 22.00 -7.90
C ALA A 148 8.14 22.75 -9.20
N ASP A 149 9.42 22.80 -9.57
CA ASP A 149 9.93 23.64 -10.64
C ASP A 149 10.15 22.82 -11.93
N ASN A 150 9.23 22.94 -12.89
CA ASN A 150 9.24 22.14 -14.12
C ASN A 150 10.53 22.35 -14.93
N ASP A 151 11.00 23.59 -15.06
CA ASP A 151 12.15 23.89 -15.93
C ASP A 151 13.44 23.36 -15.31
N TYR A 152 13.60 23.52 -13.99
CA TYR A 152 14.71 22.90 -13.25
C TYR A 152 14.68 21.37 -13.37
N GLN A 153 13.53 20.74 -13.08
CA GLN A 153 13.41 19.29 -13.09
C GLN A 153 13.67 18.70 -14.47
N ALA A 154 13.14 19.33 -15.53
CA ALA A 154 13.37 18.89 -16.89
C ALA A 154 14.86 18.94 -17.26
N ALA A 155 15.55 20.04 -16.95
CA ALA A 155 16.97 20.20 -17.24
C ALA A 155 17.86 19.27 -16.41
N PHE A 156 17.56 19.12 -15.11
CA PHE A 156 18.31 18.23 -14.22
C PHE A 156 18.22 16.77 -14.67
N TRP A 157 17.01 16.26 -14.90
CA TRP A 157 16.82 14.86 -15.32
C TRP A 157 17.29 14.57 -16.75
N ALA A 158 17.28 15.58 -17.64
CA ALA A 158 17.89 15.45 -18.96
C ALA A 158 19.43 15.34 -18.90
N GLY A 159 20.09 16.06 -17.98
CA GLY A 159 21.54 16.06 -17.85
C GLY A 159 22.09 14.90 -17.01
N ALA A 160 21.52 14.65 -15.84
CA ALA A 160 22.05 13.72 -14.85
C ALA A 160 21.31 12.38 -14.77
N GLY A 161 20.18 12.21 -15.46
CA GLY A 161 19.26 11.11 -15.20
C GLY A 161 19.91 9.72 -15.15
N PRO A 162 20.74 9.29 -16.13
CA PRO A 162 21.37 7.97 -16.08
C PRO A 162 22.30 7.77 -14.86
N LEU A 163 22.99 8.81 -14.43
CA LEU A 163 23.89 8.78 -13.27
C LEU A 163 23.11 8.87 -11.95
N ALA A 164 22.07 9.70 -11.90
CA ALA A 164 21.17 9.81 -10.76
C ALA A 164 20.52 8.45 -10.43
N LEU A 165 20.11 7.68 -11.44
CA LEU A 165 19.57 6.33 -11.26
C LEU A 165 20.58 5.31 -10.72
N ARG A 166 21.88 5.60 -10.79
CA ARG A 166 22.98 4.77 -10.26
C ARG A 166 23.62 5.35 -9.00
N ALA A 167 23.07 6.45 -8.47
CA ALA A 167 23.68 7.20 -7.38
C ALA A 167 23.88 6.34 -6.13
N ALA A 168 22.95 5.42 -5.81
CA ALA A 168 23.09 4.58 -4.62
C ALA A 168 24.29 3.64 -4.71
N ARG A 169 24.54 3.00 -5.86
CA ARG A 169 25.74 2.17 -6.07
C ARG A 169 27.02 2.99 -5.98
N ALA A 170 27.04 4.14 -6.63
CA ALA A 170 28.21 5.02 -6.60
C ALA A 170 28.51 5.53 -5.18
N LEU A 171 27.48 5.88 -4.40
CA LEU A 171 27.63 6.28 -2.99
C LEU A 171 28.01 5.09 -2.10
N TYR A 172 27.43 3.92 -2.36
CA TYR A 172 27.76 2.69 -1.67
C TYR A 172 29.24 2.37 -1.84
N GLU A 173 29.76 2.27 -3.06
CA GLU A 173 31.16 1.91 -3.34
C GLU A 173 32.20 2.83 -2.66
N ARG A 174 31.78 4.03 -2.24
CA ARG A 174 32.60 5.03 -1.56
C ARG A 174 32.48 5.02 -0.05
N ALA A 175 31.35 4.56 0.49
CA ALA A 175 31.14 4.49 1.92
C ALA A 175 32.12 3.46 2.52
N GLY A 176 32.86 3.83 3.57
CA GLY A 176 33.89 2.97 4.21
C GLY A 176 33.31 1.76 4.97
N GLY A 177 33.44 1.70 6.30
CA GLY A 177 32.88 0.59 7.09
C GLY A 177 31.35 0.58 7.21
N ALA A 178 30.69 1.71 6.96
CA ALA A 178 29.22 1.88 7.00
C ALA A 178 28.61 1.79 5.59
N LEU A 179 27.38 1.26 5.49
CA LEU A 179 26.67 1.04 4.22
C LEU A 179 26.33 2.35 3.49
N PHE A 180 25.68 3.29 4.18
CA PHE A 180 25.52 4.68 3.75
C PHE A 180 25.79 5.61 4.92
N SER A 181 26.44 6.75 4.65
CA SER A 181 26.53 7.83 5.63
C SER A 181 25.20 8.61 5.71
N ALA A 182 24.99 9.38 6.78
CA ALA A 182 23.81 10.24 6.90
C ALA A 182 23.68 11.23 5.72
N GLU A 183 24.81 11.72 5.23
CA GLU A 183 24.89 12.59 4.05
C GLU A 183 24.49 11.85 2.77
N SER A 184 24.96 10.61 2.58
CA SER A 184 24.56 9.78 1.43
C SER A 184 23.06 9.53 1.42
N VAL A 185 22.47 9.26 2.60
CA VAL A 185 21.02 9.13 2.76
C VAL A 185 20.28 10.43 2.44
N SER A 186 20.81 11.59 2.85
CA SER A 186 20.23 12.90 2.50
C SER A 186 20.18 13.11 0.98
N VAL A 187 21.26 12.77 0.27
CA VAL A 187 21.33 12.86 -1.19
C VAL A 187 20.34 11.91 -1.85
N LEU A 188 20.29 10.64 -1.42
CA LEU A 188 19.34 9.67 -1.96
C LEU A 188 17.89 10.09 -1.72
N ARG A 189 17.59 10.69 -0.56
CA ARG A 189 16.27 11.25 -0.25
C ARG A 189 15.91 12.40 -1.20
N ALA A 190 16.83 13.34 -1.42
CA ALA A 190 16.59 14.46 -2.32
C ALA A 190 16.44 14.02 -3.79
N LEU A 191 17.25 13.06 -4.25
CA LEU A 191 17.11 12.47 -5.57
C LEU A 191 15.80 11.69 -5.72
N GLY A 192 15.41 10.91 -4.71
CA GLY A 192 14.13 10.20 -4.68
C GLY A 192 12.93 11.15 -4.71
N ALA A 193 12.97 12.24 -3.94
CA ALA A 193 11.93 13.28 -3.94
C ALA A 193 11.85 14.01 -5.29
N SER A 194 13.00 14.37 -5.87
CA SER A 194 13.10 14.97 -7.19
C SER A 194 12.50 14.06 -8.26
N LEU A 195 12.81 12.75 -8.22
CA LEU A 195 12.28 11.76 -9.15
C LEU A 195 10.76 11.60 -9.01
N ALA A 196 10.27 11.51 -7.77
CA ALA A 196 8.84 11.40 -7.47
C ALA A 196 8.08 12.62 -8.00
N ALA A 197 8.58 13.83 -7.74
CA ALA A 197 7.97 15.06 -8.24
C ALA A 197 7.99 15.14 -9.77
N ALA A 198 9.15 14.88 -10.38
CA ALA A 198 9.29 14.87 -11.84
C ALA A 198 8.39 13.81 -12.52
N SER A 199 8.08 12.69 -11.85
CA SER A 199 7.16 11.67 -12.36
C SER A 199 5.73 12.16 -12.50
N GLN A 200 5.29 13.08 -11.62
CA GLN A 200 3.94 13.66 -11.64
C GLN A 200 3.82 14.83 -12.63
N MET A 201 4.94 15.50 -12.94
CA MET A 201 4.96 16.65 -13.83
C MET A 201 4.67 16.29 -15.29
N ARG A 202 4.08 17.25 -16.01
CA ARG A 202 3.77 17.16 -17.44
C ARG A 202 4.21 18.44 -18.13
N VAL A 203 4.76 18.30 -19.33
CA VAL A 203 5.14 19.43 -20.20
C VAL A 203 4.21 19.50 -21.41
N GLY A 204 3.97 20.70 -21.94
CA GLY A 204 3.03 20.95 -23.03
C GLY A 204 1.59 21.19 -22.55
N THR A 205 0.72 21.62 -23.47
CA THR A 205 -0.69 21.91 -23.20
C THR A 205 -1.60 21.07 -24.11
N GLY A 206 -2.83 20.78 -23.65
CA GLY A 206 -3.81 20.04 -24.44
C GLY A 206 -3.33 18.64 -24.87
N LYS A 207 -3.35 18.37 -26.18
CA LYS A 207 -3.02 17.06 -26.76
C LYS A 207 -1.52 16.73 -26.74
N ASP A 208 -0.64 17.73 -26.62
CA ASP A 208 0.82 17.55 -26.58
C ASP A 208 1.35 17.33 -25.14
N ARG A 209 0.44 17.22 -24.17
CA ARG A 209 0.77 17.02 -22.76
C ARG A 209 1.45 15.66 -22.58
N ARG A 210 2.75 15.69 -22.24
CA ARG A 210 3.59 14.50 -22.07
C ARG A 210 4.30 14.49 -20.71
N PRO A 211 4.72 13.32 -20.19
CA PRO A 211 5.57 13.25 -18.99
C PRO A 211 6.80 14.14 -19.10
N LEU A 212 7.14 14.83 -18.00
CA LEU A 212 8.35 15.66 -17.94
C LEU A 212 9.61 14.79 -18.05
N LEU A 213 9.62 13.62 -17.39
CA LEU A 213 10.74 12.69 -17.45
C LEU A 213 10.97 12.20 -18.89
N PRO A 214 12.18 12.38 -19.45
CA PRO A 214 12.50 11.91 -20.80
C PRO A 214 12.28 10.39 -20.95
N ALA A 215 11.93 9.96 -22.16
CA ALA A 215 11.70 8.54 -22.46
C ALA A 215 12.91 7.66 -22.09
N ALA A 216 14.13 8.14 -22.30
CA ALA A 216 15.35 7.43 -21.92
C ALA A 216 15.48 7.23 -20.40
N ILE A 217 15.00 8.18 -19.58
CA ILE A 217 15.04 8.05 -18.11
C ILE A 217 13.97 7.07 -17.63
N ARG A 218 12.77 7.15 -18.21
CA ARG A 218 11.70 6.17 -17.95
C ARG A 218 12.12 4.75 -18.35
N ALA A 219 12.77 4.61 -19.50
CA ALA A 219 13.38 3.35 -19.92
C ALA A 219 14.54 2.94 -19.02
N GLY A 220 15.33 3.87 -18.47
CA GLY A 220 16.41 3.57 -17.54
C GLY A 220 15.93 3.04 -16.18
N LEU A 221 14.77 3.51 -15.72
CA LEU A 221 14.10 3.05 -14.50
C LEU A 221 13.63 1.60 -14.60
N THR A 222 13.13 1.20 -15.77
CA THR A 222 12.56 -0.14 -16.00
C THR A 222 13.50 -1.09 -16.76
N GLY A 223 14.52 -0.56 -17.42
CA GLY A 223 15.42 -1.26 -18.35
C GLY A 223 16.63 -1.94 -17.72
N ASN A 224 16.60 -2.22 -16.42
CA ASN A 224 17.58 -3.07 -15.71
C ASN A 224 19.03 -2.56 -15.60
N SER A 225 19.31 -1.26 -15.74
CA SER A 225 20.72 -0.82 -15.74
C SER A 225 21.38 -0.85 -14.34
N ASP A 226 20.59 -0.67 -13.27
CA ASP A 226 20.95 -0.98 -11.88
C ASP A 226 19.68 -1.02 -10.99
N PRO A 227 18.95 -2.14 -10.94
CA PRO A 227 17.68 -2.22 -10.21
C PRO A 227 17.80 -1.88 -8.72
N TRP A 228 18.93 -2.25 -8.11
CA TRP A 228 19.17 -1.98 -6.69
C TRP A 228 19.26 -0.48 -6.40
N SER A 229 19.99 0.28 -7.21
CA SER A 229 20.11 1.73 -7.01
C SER A 229 18.77 2.45 -7.14
N VAL A 230 17.95 2.04 -8.11
CA VAL A 230 16.60 2.59 -8.28
C VAL A 230 15.73 2.27 -7.07
N GLY A 231 15.78 1.03 -6.57
CA GLY A 231 15.07 0.65 -5.34
C GLY A 231 15.50 1.48 -4.12
N MET A 232 16.77 1.86 -4.02
CA MET A 232 17.26 2.74 -2.94
C MET A 232 16.74 4.18 -3.06
N LEU A 233 16.60 4.71 -4.28
CA LEU A 233 15.94 6.01 -4.49
C LEU A 233 14.48 5.98 -4.02
N VAL A 234 13.78 4.86 -4.23
CA VAL A 234 12.38 4.68 -3.80
C VAL A 234 12.28 4.47 -2.29
N LYS A 235 13.21 3.71 -1.69
CA LYS A 235 13.30 3.48 -0.25
C LYS A 235 13.47 4.80 0.50
N TYR A 236 14.44 5.62 0.10
CA TYR A 236 14.78 6.88 0.76
C TYR A 236 13.97 8.08 0.29
N GLY A 237 13.30 7.96 -0.84
CA GLY A 237 12.38 8.97 -1.36
C GLY A 237 11.13 9.15 -0.50
N PRO A 238 10.18 10.00 -0.96
CA PRO A 238 8.96 10.28 -0.26
C PRO A 238 8.02 9.06 -0.24
N ASP A 239 6.94 9.18 0.51
CA ASP A 239 5.88 8.17 0.55
C ASP A 239 5.32 7.84 -0.84
N GLY A 240 4.71 6.67 -0.98
CA GLY A 240 4.15 6.21 -2.26
C GLY A 240 3.15 7.20 -2.89
N ARG A 241 2.40 7.95 -2.07
CA ARG A 241 1.39 8.92 -2.52
C ARG A 241 1.99 10.07 -3.32
N SER A 242 3.27 10.36 -3.10
CA SER A 242 4.00 11.41 -3.80
C SER A 242 4.50 10.99 -5.20
N TRP A 243 4.26 9.75 -5.62
CA TRP A 243 4.68 9.23 -6.92
C TRP A 243 3.52 9.18 -7.92
N ASP A 244 3.83 9.29 -9.22
CA ASP A 244 2.88 8.93 -10.28
C ASP A 244 2.55 7.43 -10.22
N SER A 245 1.27 7.07 -10.15
CA SER A 245 0.84 5.69 -9.92
C SER A 245 1.25 4.75 -11.05
N ARG A 246 1.25 5.21 -12.31
CA ARG A 246 1.62 4.40 -13.47
C ARG A 246 3.12 4.16 -13.52
N MET A 247 3.92 5.21 -13.30
CA MET A 247 5.37 5.04 -13.22
C MET A 247 5.76 4.11 -12.06
N LEU A 248 5.13 4.25 -10.90
CA LEU A 248 5.41 3.37 -9.77
C LEU A 248 4.98 1.93 -10.05
N ALA A 249 3.85 1.71 -10.73
CA ALA A 249 3.44 0.38 -11.18
C ALA A 249 4.42 -0.24 -12.19
N ASP A 250 4.86 0.52 -13.20
CA ASP A 250 5.85 0.07 -14.17
C ASP A 250 7.19 -0.27 -13.50
N LEU A 251 7.57 0.53 -12.49
CA LEU A 251 8.75 0.27 -11.68
C LEU A 251 8.60 -1.01 -10.83
N THR A 252 7.44 -1.22 -10.21
CA THR A 252 7.16 -2.46 -9.46
C THR A 252 7.27 -3.69 -10.36
N ARG A 253 6.65 -3.66 -11.55
CA ARG A 253 6.76 -4.73 -12.54
C ARG A 253 8.21 -5.01 -12.92
N ALA A 254 8.96 -3.95 -13.25
CA ALA A 254 10.37 -4.07 -13.61
C ALA A 254 11.23 -4.62 -12.47
N MET A 255 10.96 -4.25 -11.22
CA MET A 255 11.69 -4.77 -10.06
C MET A 255 11.40 -6.24 -9.80
N LEU A 256 10.14 -6.66 -9.94
CA LEU A 256 9.75 -8.06 -9.86
C LEU A 256 10.43 -8.87 -10.98
N ASP A 257 10.39 -8.37 -12.22
CA ASP A 257 11.07 -9.01 -13.35
C ASP A 257 12.60 -9.08 -13.15
N ALA A 258 13.21 -8.02 -12.62
CA ALA A 258 14.63 -7.99 -12.29
C ALA A 258 14.98 -9.00 -11.19
N ARG A 259 14.10 -9.19 -10.19
CA ARG A 259 14.27 -10.18 -9.12
C ARG A 259 14.21 -11.61 -9.67
N ALA A 260 13.19 -11.91 -10.47
CA ALA A 260 13.07 -13.23 -11.12
C ALA A 260 14.27 -13.53 -12.04
N ALA A 261 14.84 -12.50 -12.67
CA ALA A 261 16.04 -12.62 -13.47
C ALA A 261 17.35 -12.62 -12.66
N GLY A 262 17.30 -12.57 -11.33
CA GLY A 262 18.49 -12.53 -10.45
C GLY A 262 19.33 -11.26 -10.56
N LYS A 263 18.76 -10.14 -11.03
CA LYS A 263 19.46 -8.86 -11.29
C LYS A 263 19.40 -7.86 -10.14
N THR A 264 18.55 -8.08 -9.14
CA THR A 264 18.45 -7.24 -7.93
C THR A 264 19.55 -7.60 -6.91
N ILE A 265 20.80 -7.73 -7.40
CA ILE A 265 21.93 -8.21 -6.61
C ILE A 265 22.35 -7.11 -5.62
N TRP A 266 22.15 -7.44 -4.34
CA TRP A 266 22.72 -6.72 -3.21
C TRP A 266 24.25 -6.62 -3.36
N PRO A 267 24.87 -5.46 -3.09
CA PRO A 267 26.33 -5.39 -3.11
C PRO A 267 26.96 -6.46 -2.19
N PRO A 268 28.07 -7.10 -2.60
CA PRO A 268 28.68 -8.18 -1.81
C PRO A 268 29.08 -7.71 -0.41
N ALA A 269 29.13 -8.65 0.55
CA ALA A 269 29.58 -8.35 1.91
C ALA A 269 30.95 -7.67 1.90
N ARG A 270 31.11 -6.63 2.73
CA ARG A 270 32.42 -6.00 2.96
C ARG A 270 33.22 -6.84 3.95
N GLY A 271 34.03 -7.74 3.41
CA GLY A 271 34.89 -8.63 4.20
C GLY A 271 34.44 -10.08 4.14
N LYS A 272 35.25 -10.96 4.74
CA LYS A 272 34.91 -12.37 4.88
C LYS A 272 33.82 -12.52 5.94
N LEU A 273 32.79 -13.30 5.64
CA LEU A 273 31.81 -13.77 6.61
C LEU A 273 32.44 -14.95 7.34
N GLU A 274 33.07 -14.70 8.49
CA GLU A 274 33.83 -15.72 9.24
C GLU A 274 33.02 -16.34 10.38
N THR A 275 31.91 -15.71 10.79
CA THR A 275 31.07 -16.16 11.90
C THR A 275 29.58 -16.17 11.55
N ASP A 276 28.78 -16.96 12.28
CA ASP A 276 27.31 -16.96 12.19
C ASP A 276 26.70 -15.59 12.51
N ALA A 277 27.34 -14.83 13.41
CA ALA A 277 26.94 -13.47 13.75
C ALA A 277 27.12 -12.51 12.57
N ASP A 278 28.20 -12.69 11.79
CA ASP A 278 28.46 -11.92 10.57
C ASP A 278 27.47 -12.28 9.46
N ALA A 279 27.18 -13.57 9.27
CA ALA A 279 26.17 -14.03 8.32
C ALA A 279 24.76 -13.49 8.67
N SER A 280 24.36 -13.57 9.94
CA SER A 280 23.08 -13.05 10.44
C SER A 280 23.00 -11.52 10.32
N ARG A 281 24.12 -10.81 10.54
CA ARG A 281 24.20 -9.37 10.30
C ARG A 281 24.07 -9.05 8.82
N HIS A 282 24.72 -9.81 7.94
CA HIS A 282 24.64 -9.62 6.50
C HIS A 282 23.21 -9.84 5.97
N GLN A 283 22.53 -10.90 6.42
CA GLN A 283 21.12 -11.16 6.09
C GLN A 283 20.21 -9.99 6.52
N ARG A 284 20.40 -9.44 7.72
CA ARG A 284 19.67 -8.25 8.19
C ARG A 284 19.84 -7.05 7.28
N LEU A 285 21.05 -6.83 6.80
CA LEU A 285 21.33 -5.75 5.85
C LEU A 285 20.72 -6.07 4.48
N MET A 286 20.77 -7.31 3.99
CA MET A 286 20.10 -7.68 2.74
C MET A 286 18.59 -7.40 2.81
N ALA A 287 17.93 -7.76 3.92
CA ALA A 287 16.52 -7.50 4.13
C ALA A 287 16.21 -6.01 4.31
N GLU A 288 17.01 -5.29 5.12
CA GLU A 288 16.84 -3.86 5.34
C GLU A 288 16.89 -3.09 4.02
N TYR A 289 17.74 -3.49 3.09
CA TYR A 289 17.94 -2.78 1.83
C TYR A 289 17.46 -3.57 0.61
N ASP A 290 16.39 -4.36 0.82
CA ASP A 290 15.66 -5.02 -0.26
C ASP A 290 15.02 -3.96 -1.18
N ALA A 291 15.54 -3.85 -2.40
CA ALA A 291 15.03 -2.94 -3.43
C ALA A 291 13.59 -3.28 -3.85
N VAL A 292 13.25 -4.57 -3.94
CA VAL A 292 11.90 -5.02 -4.32
C VAL A 292 10.93 -4.74 -3.18
N GLY A 293 11.29 -5.11 -1.95
CA GLY A 293 10.50 -4.82 -0.75
C GLY A 293 10.21 -3.33 -0.62
N ALA A 294 11.21 -2.46 -0.83
CA ALA A 294 11.02 -1.01 -0.80
C ALA A 294 10.02 -0.51 -1.86
N VAL A 295 10.12 -1.00 -3.10
CA VAL A 295 9.20 -0.60 -4.18
C VAL A 295 7.79 -1.14 -3.95
N LEU A 296 7.64 -2.38 -3.47
CA LEU A 296 6.35 -2.94 -3.07
C LEU A 296 5.70 -2.12 -1.95
N GLN A 297 6.48 -1.74 -0.93
CA GLN A 297 5.99 -0.90 0.16
C GLN A 297 5.51 0.47 -0.33
N ARG A 298 6.26 1.16 -1.20
CA ARG A 298 5.80 2.43 -1.79
C ARG A 298 4.59 2.25 -2.68
N ALA A 299 4.54 1.18 -3.47
CA ALA A 299 3.36 0.90 -4.28
C ALA A 299 2.14 0.51 -3.42
N ALA A 300 2.33 -0.06 -2.23
CA ALA A 300 1.26 -0.30 -1.28
C ALA A 300 0.71 1.02 -0.68
N GLU A 301 1.59 1.97 -0.37
CA GLU A 301 1.22 3.32 0.07
C GLU A 301 0.44 4.09 -1.02
N ASN A 302 0.69 3.76 -2.29
CA ASN A 302 -0.04 4.24 -3.47
C ASN A 302 -0.97 3.17 -4.02
N GLY A 303 -2.12 2.93 -3.39
CA GLY A 303 -3.01 1.83 -3.78
C GLY A 303 -3.39 1.78 -5.27
N MET A 304 -3.38 2.91 -6.00
CA MET A 304 -3.55 2.92 -7.46
C MET A 304 -2.39 2.24 -8.21
N ALA A 305 -1.14 2.43 -7.76
CA ALA A 305 0.01 1.74 -8.35
C ALA A 305 -0.12 0.22 -8.19
N ALA A 306 -0.45 -0.27 -6.99
CA ALA A 306 -0.69 -1.69 -6.75
C ALA A 306 -1.82 -2.26 -7.63
N ARG A 307 -2.90 -1.49 -7.80
CA ARG A 307 -4.01 -1.82 -8.71
C ARG A 307 -3.60 -1.85 -10.18
N HIS A 308 -2.82 -0.89 -10.64
CA HIS A 308 -2.33 -0.93 -12.03
C HIS A 308 -1.50 -2.19 -12.27
N VAL A 309 -0.66 -2.63 -11.31
CA VAL A 309 0.16 -3.85 -11.45
C VAL A 309 -0.69 -5.12 -11.52
N LEU A 310 -1.58 -5.34 -10.53
CA LEU A 310 -2.34 -6.59 -10.42
C LEU A 310 -3.68 -6.57 -11.13
N GLY A 311 -4.23 -5.40 -11.41
CA GLY A 311 -5.53 -5.23 -12.07
C GLY A 311 -5.46 -5.21 -13.59
N ASP A 312 -4.24 -5.27 -14.16
CA ASP A 312 -4.02 -5.42 -15.60
C ASP A 312 -4.38 -6.85 -16.04
N PRO A 313 -5.40 -7.04 -16.91
CA PRO A 313 -5.82 -8.37 -17.37
C PRO A 313 -4.71 -9.17 -18.08
N ASP A 314 -3.76 -8.50 -18.73
CA ASP A 314 -2.76 -9.17 -19.56
C ASP A 314 -1.56 -9.64 -18.74
N THR A 315 -1.16 -8.85 -17.73
CA THR A 315 0.08 -9.10 -16.99
C THR A 315 -0.11 -9.33 -15.49
N GLY A 316 -1.28 -8.98 -14.93
CA GLY A 316 -1.53 -9.01 -13.49
C GLY A 316 -1.37 -10.40 -12.88
N LEU A 317 -1.85 -11.45 -13.55
CA LEU A 317 -1.70 -12.83 -13.08
C LEU A 317 -0.23 -13.26 -12.94
N LYS A 318 0.63 -12.86 -13.88
CA LYS A 318 2.07 -13.14 -13.81
C LYS A 318 2.66 -12.58 -12.52
N TYR A 319 2.38 -11.30 -12.22
CA TYR A 319 2.94 -10.67 -11.02
C TYR A 319 2.27 -11.16 -9.73
N ALA A 320 0.98 -11.48 -9.74
CA ALA A 320 0.31 -12.13 -8.62
C ALA A 320 0.97 -13.48 -8.28
N ARG A 321 1.28 -14.31 -9.29
CA ARG A 321 2.03 -15.57 -9.10
C ARG A 321 3.38 -15.33 -8.44
N MET A 322 4.12 -14.31 -8.89
CA MET A 322 5.42 -13.97 -8.32
C MET A 322 5.35 -13.48 -6.87
N LEU A 323 4.23 -12.86 -6.46
CA LEU A 323 4.00 -12.34 -5.10
C LEU A 323 3.44 -13.39 -4.15
N VAL A 324 2.67 -14.35 -4.67
CA VAL A 324 2.16 -15.47 -3.87
C VAL A 324 3.22 -16.57 -3.74
N SER A 325 4.05 -16.80 -4.77
CA SER A 325 5.20 -17.70 -4.66
C SER A 325 6.32 -17.09 -3.81
N ASP A 326 7.34 -17.87 -3.40
CA ASP A 326 8.55 -17.34 -2.72
C ASP A 326 9.49 -16.58 -3.69
N SER A 327 9.03 -16.22 -4.90
CA SER A 327 9.87 -15.61 -5.95
C SER A 327 10.13 -14.11 -5.75
N TRP A 328 9.40 -13.46 -4.83
CA TRP A 328 9.64 -12.07 -4.41
C TRP A 328 10.72 -11.94 -3.33
N HIS A 329 10.99 -13.03 -2.59
CA HIS A 329 11.90 -13.02 -1.45
C HIS A 329 13.32 -12.65 -1.89
N THR A 330 14.03 -11.88 -1.07
CA THR A 330 15.46 -11.65 -1.30
C THR A 330 16.21 -12.94 -1.02
N PRO A 331 16.79 -13.64 -2.03
CA PRO A 331 17.42 -14.93 -1.80
C PRO A 331 18.35 -14.85 -0.60
N GLY A 332 18.01 -15.64 0.43
CA GLY A 332 18.78 -15.67 1.66
C GLY A 332 20.21 -16.13 1.40
N TYR A 333 21.09 -15.80 2.34
CA TYR A 333 22.43 -16.37 2.39
C TYR A 333 22.36 -17.91 2.37
N ASP A 334 23.04 -18.52 1.40
CA ASP A 334 23.18 -19.97 1.31
C ASP A 334 24.26 -20.44 2.30
N ALA A 335 23.81 -20.94 3.45
CA ALA A 335 24.69 -21.48 4.48
C ALA A 335 25.46 -22.73 4.02
N SER A 336 25.02 -23.42 2.95
CA SER A 336 25.65 -24.64 2.47
C SER A 336 27.06 -24.40 1.90
N LEU A 337 27.35 -23.19 1.43
CA LEU A 337 28.69 -22.79 0.96
C LEU A 337 29.74 -22.68 2.08
N TYR A 338 29.30 -22.65 3.34
CA TYR A 338 30.15 -22.51 4.53
C TYR A 338 30.04 -23.71 5.48
N ALA A 339 29.23 -24.71 5.12
CA ALA A 339 29.07 -25.96 5.85
C ALA A 339 30.37 -26.77 5.98
N SER A 340 31.44 -26.42 5.25
CA SER A 340 32.77 -27.04 5.43
C SER A 340 33.40 -26.75 6.80
N ALA A 341 32.91 -25.78 7.58
CA ALA A 341 33.38 -25.51 8.93
C ALA A 341 32.59 -26.26 10.03
N TYR A 342 31.43 -26.83 9.71
CA TYR A 342 30.49 -27.42 10.68
C TYR A 342 30.29 -28.94 10.55
N LEU A 343 30.98 -29.61 9.61
CA LEU A 343 31.08 -31.06 9.60
C LEU A 343 32.14 -31.53 10.61
N ASP A 344 31.84 -31.38 11.90
CA ASP A 344 32.37 -32.30 12.90
C ASP A 344 31.68 -33.67 12.68
N PRO A 345 32.39 -34.81 12.58
CA PRO A 345 31.80 -36.10 12.15
C PRO A 345 30.78 -36.73 13.12
N ILE A 346 30.37 -36.02 14.17
CA ILE A 346 29.70 -36.61 15.35
C ILE A 346 28.16 -36.63 15.23
N SER A 347 27.53 -35.93 14.28
CA SER A 347 26.06 -35.89 14.18
C SER A 347 25.45 -36.82 13.11
N ARG A 348 26.08 -37.96 12.81
CA ARG A 348 25.54 -38.98 11.88
C ARG A 348 24.19 -39.60 12.30
N ASP A 349 23.77 -39.39 13.55
CA ASP A 349 22.51 -39.94 14.08
C ASP A 349 21.39 -38.89 14.22
N ALA A 350 21.63 -37.63 13.83
CA ALA A 350 20.55 -36.64 13.73
C ALA A 350 19.77 -36.89 12.44
N ALA A 351 18.47 -37.18 12.57
CA ALA A 351 17.54 -37.36 11.45
C ALA A 351 17.70 -36.25 10.39
N PRO A 352 17.42 -36.52 9.10
CA PRO A 352 17.48 -35.53 8.03
C PRO A 352 16.29 -34.55 8.15
N GLY A 353 16.26 -33.79 9.23
CA GLY A 353 15.57 -32.52 9.30
C GLY A 353 16.55 -31.48 8.81
N TYR A 354 16.29 -30.89 7.64
CA TYR A 354 16.84 -29.59 7.29
C TYR A 354 16.50 -28.65 8.45
N LEU A 355 17.46 -28.37 9.33
CA LEU A 355 17.37 -27.21 10.19
C LEU A 355 17.34 -26.02 9.21
N GLU A 356 16.19 -25.34 9.11
CA GLU A 356 16.12 -24.09 8.37
C GLU A 356 17.29 -23.22 8.86
N PRO A 357 18.10 -22.65 7.94
CA PRO A 357 19.26 -21.89 8.34
C PRO A 357 18.82 -20.79 9.32
N PRO A 358 19.41 -20.72 10.53
CA PRO A 358 19.05 -19.68 11.48
C PRO A 358 19.22 -18.32 10.81
N GLY A 359 18.14 -17.53 10.75
CA GLY A 359 18.17 -16.16 10.22
C GLY A 359 17.42 -15.88 8.91
N LYS A 360 16.53 -16.76 8.40
CA LYS A 360 15.60 -16.35 7.31
C LYS A 360 14.73 -15.19 7.81
N ILE A 361 15.01 -13.98 7.34
CA ILE A 361 14.23 -12.79 7.69
C ILE A 361 12.95 -12.81 6.88
N ASP A 362 11.83 -12.76 7.59
CA ASP A 362 10.53 -12.61 6.96
C ASP A 362 10.40 -11.19 6.38
N THR A 363 10.37 -11.12 5.05
CA THR A 363 10.19 -9.88 4.29
C THR A 363 8.79 -9.80 3.66
N SER A 364 7.88 -10.71 4.05
CA SER A 364 6.53 -10.83 3.49
C SER A 364 5.62 -9.64 3.78
N SER A 365 5.96 -8.82 4.78
CA SER A 365 5.17 -7.64 5.16
C SER A 365 4.92 -6.66 4.02
N SER A 366 5.93 -6.38 3.19
CA SER A 366 5.80 -5.46 2.05
C SER A 366 4.92 -6.06 0.94
N THR A 367 5.08 -7.36 0.67
CA THR A 367 4.24 -8.12 -0.27
C THR A 367 2.79 -8.16 0.20
N ALA A 368 2.55 -8.46 1.47
CA ALA A 368 1.22 -8.48 2.06
C ALA A 368 0.53 -7.11 2.02
N ALA A 369 1.26 -6.04 2.34
CA ALA A 369 0.74 -4.67 2.23
C ALA A 369 0.36 -4.33 0.79
N PHE A 370 1.17 -4.73 -0.18
CA PHE A 370 0.91 -4.53 -1.61
C PHE A 370 -0.33 -5.29 -2.09
N LEU A 371 -0.49 -6.57 -1.72
CA LEU A 371 -1.67 -7.37 -2.04
C LEU A 371 -2.96 -6.74 -1.47
N LYS A 372 -2.91 -6.30 -0.20
CA LYS A 372 -4.04 -5.57 0.43
C LYS A 372 -4.36 -4.27 -0.31
N ALA A 373 -3.34 -3.51 -0.71
CA ALA A 373 -3.52 -2.23 -1.41
C ALA A 373 -4.17 -2.43 -2.79
N ALA A 374 -3.77 -3.46 -3.53
CA ALA A 374 -4.35 -3.78 -4.84
C ALA A 374 -5.86 -4.07 -4.78
N VAL A 375 -6.34 -4.68 -3.69
CA VAL A 375 -7.77 -5.00 -3.53
C VAL A 375 -8.57 -3.92 -2.81
N SER A 376 -7.95 -2.79 -2.44
CA SER A 376 -8.54 -1.80 -1.52
C SER A 376 -9.38 -0.69 -2.15
N ALA A 377 -9.56 -0.64 -3.49
CA ALA A 377 -10.39 0.41 -4.11
C ALA A 377 -11.84 0.33 -3.65
N GLU A 378 -12.48 1.49 -3.54
CA GLU A 378 -13.93 1.55 -3.35
C GLU A 378 -14.64 0.73 -4.42
N ARG A 379 -15.63 -0.05 -4.00
CA ARG A 379 -16.42 -0.87 -4.91
C ARG A 379 -17.33 0.06 -5.72
N GLY A 380 -17.49 -0.22 -7.01
CA GLY A 380 -18.26 0.66 -7.89
C GLY A 380 -18.05 0.35 -9.36
N THR A 381 -18.42 1.31 -10.21
CA THR A 381 -18.26 1.26 -11.67
C THR A 381 -16.95 1.88 -12.16
N SER A 382 -16.15 2.43 -11.25
CA SER A 382 -14.92 3.16 -11.59
C SER A 382 -13.84 2.23 -12.19
N ALA A 383 -12.88 2.83 -12.90
CA ALA A 383 -11.72 2.09 -13.40
C ALA A 383 -10.91 1.45 -12.26
N ASP A 384 -10.78 2.16 -11.13
CA ASP A 384 -10.15 1.63 -9.91
C ASP A 384 -10.88 0.40 -9.37
N ALA A 385 -12.22 0.41 -9.36
CA ALA A 385 -13.02 -0.75 -8.93
C ALA A 385 -12.80 -1.94 -9.89
N LYS A 386 -12.73 -1.69 -11.20
CA LYS A 386 -12.41 -2.71 -12.21
C LYS A 386 -11.04 -3.34 -11.98
N GLU A 387 -10.00 -2.52 -11.83
CA GLU A 387 -8.64 -3.01 -11.58
C GLU A 387 -8.55 -3.75 -10.24
N SER A 388 -9.29 -3.30 -9.23
CA SER A 388 -9.34 -3.99 -7.95
C SER A 388 -10.00 -5.36 -8.04
N ALA A 389 -11.11 -5.48 -8.78
CA ALA A 389 -11.75 -6.77 -9.04
C ALA A 389 -10.83 -7.72 -9.83
N TRP A 390 -10.12 -7.22 -10.85
CA TRP A 390 -9.10 -8.01 -11.56
C TRP A 390 -7.95 -8.43 -10.65
N SER A 391 -7.51 -7.56 -9.74
CA SER A 391 -6.48 -7.90 -8.75
C SER A 391 -6.92 -9.08 -7.87
N VAL A 392 -8.19 -9.11 -7.44
CA VAL A 392 -8.74 -10.24 -6.67
C VAL A 392 -8.67 -11.52 -7.48
N VAL A 393 -9.16 -11.51 -8.72
CA VAL A 393 -9.15 -12.68 -9.61
C VAL A 393 -7.73 -13.24 -9.75
N HIS A 394 -6.76 -12.38 -10.03
CA HIS A 394 -5.36 -12.79 -10.20
C HIS A 394 -4.74 -13.32 -8.91
N ILE A 395 -5.06 -12.74 -7.75
CA ILE A 395 -4.59 -13.24 -6.45
C ILE A 395 -5.15 -14.64 -6.19
N VAL A 396 -6.46 -14.85 -6.40
CA VAL A 396 -7.11 -16.15 -6.21
C VAL A 396 -6.52 -17.22 -7.13
N GLN A 397 -6.35 -16.91 -8.42
CA GLN A 397 -5.72 -17.80 -9.39
C GLN A 397 -4.27 -18.12 -9.02
N ALA A 398 -3.49 -17.10 -8.62
CA ALA A 398 -2.10 -17.28 -8.21
C ALA A 398 -1.98 -18.16 -6.96
N THR A 399 -2.88 -18.01 -5.99
CA THR A 399 -2.93 -18.89 -4.80
C THR A 399 -3.31 -20.31 -5.17
N ALA A 400 -4.30 -20.51 -6.05
CA ALA A 400 -4.67 -21.83 -6.52
C ALA A 400 -3.52 -22.54 -7.26
N ASP A 401 -2.82 -21.83 -8.14
CA ASP A 401 -1.63 -22.33 -8.82
C ASP A 401 -0.52 -22.68 -7.82
N PHE A 402 -0.30 -21.83 -6.80
CA PHE A 402 0.68 -22.08 -5.75
C PHE A 402 0.34 -23.35 -4.96
N SER A 403 -0.91 -23.51 -4.49
CA SER A 403 -1.34 -24.70 -3.73
C SER A 403 -1.16 -25.97 -4.54
N LYS A 404 -1.43 -25.91 -5.84
CA LYS A 404 -1.26 -27.05 -6.75
C LYS A 404 0.22 -27.43 -6.93
N LEU A 405 1.10 -26.44 -7.06
CA LEU A 405 2.53 -26.65 -7.26
C LEU A 405 3.27 -27.00 -5.97
N HIS A 406 2.77 -26.53 -4.82
CA HIS A 406 3.42 -26.63 -3.52
C HIS A 406 2.43 -27.11 -2.43
N PRO A 407 1.85 -28.32 -2.56
CA PRO A 407 0.77 -28.78 -1.68
C PRO A 407 1.17 -28.94 -0.20
N GLN A 408 2.47 -29.04 0.08
CA GLN A 408 3.02 -29.18 1.44
C GLN A 408 3.57 -27.87 1.99
N THR A 409 3.50 -26.78 1.22
CA THR A 409 4.05 -25.49 1.61
C THR A 409 2.93 -24.54 2.02
N VAL A 410 3.13 -23.90 3.17
CA VAL A 410 2.24 -22.91 3.73
C VAL A 410 2.75 -21.51 3.41
N LEU A 411 1.86 -20.63 2.97
CA LEU A 411 2.20 -19.22 2.77
C LEU A 411 2.56 -18.52 4.10
N PRO A 412 3.50 -17.55 4.08
CA PRO A 412 3.79 -16.71 5.24
C PRO A 412 2.55 -16.06 5.83
N ARG A 413 2.51 -15.91 7.15
CA ARG A 413 1.33 -15.45 7.89
C ARG A 413 0.79 -14.11 7.36
N GLU A 414 1.65 -13.16 7.06
CA GLU A 414 1.30 -11.83 6.59
C GLU A 414 0.60 -11.91 5.22
N ILE A 415 1.08 -12.79 4.33
CA ILE A 415 0.44 -13.06 3.04
C ILE A 415 -0.92 -13.70 3.27
N ARG A 416 -1.02 -14.73 4.13
CA ARG A 416 -2.32 -15.33 4.50
C ARG A 416 -3.31 -14.29 5.03
N GLN A 417 -2.86 -13.37 5.87
CA GLN A 417 -3.68 -12.26 6.37
C GLN A 417 -4.07 -11.25 5.28
N ALA A 418 -3.30 -11.11 4.20
CA ALA A 418 -3.71 -10.35 3.01
C ALA A 418 -4.77 -11.10 2.19
N LEU A 419 -4.70 -12.43 2.11
CA LEU A 419 -5.72 -13.25 1.46
C LEU A 419 -7.04 -13.22 2.25
N ILE A 420 -7.00 -13.34 3.58
CA ILE A 420 -8.18 -13.19 4.45
C ILE A 420 -8.80 -11.80 4.27
N TYR A 421 -7.99 -10.73 4.25
CA TYR A 421 -8.47 -9.38 3.97
C TYR A 421 -9.16 -9.27 2.61
N THR A 422 -8.59 -9.91 1.58
CA THR A 422 -9.18 -9.96 0.24
C THR A 422 -10.54 -10.65 0.27
N ALA A 423 -10.62 -11.80 0.95
CA ALA A 423 -11.84 -12.58 1.08
C ALA A 423 -12.93 -11.86 1.88
N ASP A 424 -12.57 -11.20 2.98
CA ASP A 424 -13.49 -10.38 3.78
C ASP A 424 -14.13 -9.25 2.95
N ARG A 425 -13.30 -8.57 2.15
CA ARG A 425 -13.71 -7.41 1.35
C ARG A 425 -14.57 -7.80 0.14
N TYR A 426 -14.33 -8.98 -0.42
CA TYR A 426 -15.08 -9.50 -1.58
C TYR A 426 -16.02 -10.65 -1.20
N LEU A 427 -16.38 -10.75 0.09
CA LEU A 427 -17.18 -11.84 0.63
C LEU A 427 -18.49 -12.08 -0.16
N PRO A 428 -19.29 -11.05 -0.51
CA PRO A 428 -20.51 -11.30 -1.29
C PRO A 428 -20.23 -11.83 -2.70
N ASP A 429 -19.11 -11.46 -3.32
CA ASP A 429 -18.75 -11.96 -4.66
C ASP A 429 -18.18 -13.37 -4.60
N PHE A 430 -17.45 -13.69 -3.53
CA PHE A 430 -17.01 -15.06 -3.24
C PHE A 430 -18.18 -15.98 -2.89
N ALA A 431 -19.22 -15.45 -2.24
CA ALA A 431 -20.47 -16.18 -1.98
C ALA A 431 -21.21 -16.53 -3.28
N ALA A 432 -21.36 -15.55 -4.16
CA ALA A 432 -21.90 -15.78 -5.51
C ALA A 432 -21.02 -16.78 -6.29
N SER A 433 -19.70 -16.62 -6.22
CA SER A 433 -18.71 -17.51 -6.86
C SER A 433 -18.76 -18.96 -6.36
N ALA A 434 -18.97 -19.17 -5.06
CA ALA A 434 -19.08 -20.51 -4.48
C ALA A 434 -20.37 -21.24 -4.87
N SER A 435 -21.42 -20.50 -5.25
CA SER A 435 -22.75 -21.05 -5.49
C SER A 435 -23.12 -21.18 -6.96
N HIS A 436 -22.25 -20.72 -7.86
CA HIS A 436 -22.45 -20.79 -9.30
C HIS A 436 -21.24 -21.40 -9.99
N GLU A 437 -21.50 -22.26 -10.98
CA GLU A 437 -20.47 -22.84 -11.82
C GLU A 437 -20.03 -21.85 -12.89
N PHE A 438 -18.87 -21.23 -12.69
CA PHE A 438 -18.26 -20.32 -13.66
C PHE A 438 -17.22 -21.06 -14.50
N THR A 439 -17.27 -20.88 -15.82
CA THR A 439 -16.30 -21.52 -16.73
C THR A 439 -14.91 -20.89 -16.66
N ALA A 440 -14.81 -19.64 -16.23
CA ALA A 440 -13.56 -18.91 -16.11
C ALA A 440 -13.65 -17.84 -15.00
N SER A 441 -12.52 -17.61 -14.34
CA SER A 441 -12.39 -16.51 -13.37
C SER A 441 -12.08 -15.21 -14.11
N MET A 442 -12.82 -14.14 -13.82
CA MET A 442 -12.70 -12.84 -14.46
C MET A 442 -13.34 -11.74 -13.61
N ALA A 443 -12.97 -10.49 -13.86
CA ALA A 443 -13.74 -9.37 -13.31
C ALA A 443 -14.82 -8.96 -14.32
N MET A 444 -16.06 -8.86 -13.85
CA MET A 444 -17.20 -8.42 -14.66
C MET A 444 -18.09 -7.46 -13.87
N GLN A 445 -18.88 -6.66 -14.58
CA GLN A 445 -19.97 -5.92 -13.95
C GLN A 445 -21.08 -6.92 -13.60
N ARG A 446 -21.72 -6.75 -12.43
CA ARG A 446 -22.84 -7.64 -12.05
C ARG A 446 -23.99 -7.44 -13.06
N GLY A 447 -24.52 -8.51 -13.66
CA GLY A 447 -25.63 -8.39 -14.64
C GLY A 447 -25.26 -7.66 -15.94
N GLU A 448 -26.27 -7.27 -16.71
CA GLU A 448 -26.08 -6.64 -18.04
C GLU A 448 -25.96 -5.11 -18.01
N ASP A 449 -26.26 -4.46 -16.88
CA ASP A 449 -26.22 -3.00 -16.77
C ASP A 449 -24.81 -2.49 -16.48
N VAL A 450 -24.34 -1.56 -17.31
CA VAL A 450 -23.06 -0.86 -17.15
C VAL A 450 -23.00 0.02 -15.89
N ALA A 451 -24.13 0.32 -15.26
CA ALA A 451 -24.21 0.98 -13.97
C ALA A 451 -23.89 0.06 -12.78
N ASN A 452 -23.80 -1.26 -13.01
CA ASN A 452 -23.50 -2.20 -11.95
C ASN A 452 -22.01 -2.25 -11.60
N PRO A 453 -21.68 -2.43 -10.31
CA PRO A 453 -20.30 -2.41 -9.87
C PRO A 453 -19.54 -3.63 -10.38
N TRP A 454 -18.23 -3.45 -10.50
CA TRP A 454 -17.31 -4.53 -10.79
C TRP A 454 -17.24 -5.52 -9.63
N ALA A 455 -17.32 -6.80 -9.99
CA ALA A 455 -17.23 -7.94 -9.10
C ALA A 455 -16.24 -8.95 -9.67
N PRO A 456 -15.35 -9.53 -8.81
CA PRO A 456 -14.59 -10.70 -9.19
C PRO A 456 -15.51 -11.90 -9.22
N VAL A 457 -15.42 -12.66 -10.29
CA VAL A 457 -16.02 -13.98 -10.43
C VAL A 457 -14.88 -14.97 -10.45
N VAL A 458 -14.91 -15.95 -9.55
CA VAL A 458 -13.84 -16.95 -9.40
C VAL A 458 -14.41 -18.36 -9.44
N ARG A 459 -13.65 -19.30 -9.98
CA ARG A 459 -14.06 -20.70 -10.01
C ARG A 459 -14.08 -21.28 -8.57
N PRO A 460 -15.08 -22.09 -8.20
CA PRO A 460 -15.16 -22.68 -6.87
C PRO A 460 -13.88 -23.39 -6.42
N ALA A 461 -13.23 -24.16 -7.31
CA ALA A 461 -11.99 -24.86 -7.00
C ALA A 461 -10.79 -23.92 -6.71
N GLU A 462 -10.73 -22.76 -7.36
CA GLU A 462 -9.68 -21.77 -7.07
C GLU A 462 -9.95 -21.06 -5.74
N LEU A 463 -11.24 -20.82 -5.44
CA LEU A 463 -11.67 -20.23 -4.19
C LEU A 463 -11.40 -21.17 -3.00
N GLU A 464 -11.64 -22.47 -3.18
CA GLU A 464 -11.29 -23.49 -2.19
C GLU A 464 -9.77 -23.51 -1.91
N ALA A 465 -8.94 -23.46 -2.95
CA ALA A 465 -7.49 -23.39 -2.79
C ALA A 465 -7.03 -22.10 -2.09
N LEU A 466 -7.66 -20.96 -2.41
CA LEU A 466 -7.43 -19.70 -1.68
C LEU A 466 -7.68 -19.87 -0.19
N PHE A 467 -8.84 -20.41 0.19
CA PHE A 467 -9.19 -20.56 1.60
C PHE A 467 -8.34 -21.62 2.32
N GLY A 468 -8.00 -22.72 1.66
CA GLY A 468 -7.09 -23.73 2.20
C GLY A 468 -5.68 -23.21 2.46
N GLN A 469 -5.24 -22.16 1.75
CA GLN A 469 -3.98 -21.47 2.06
C GLN A 469 -4.15 -20.32 3.05
N ALA A 470 -5.28 -19.61 3.01
CA ALA A 470 -5.51 -18.43 3.84
C ALA A 470 -5.83 -18.80 5.30
N LEU A 471 -6.69 -19.80 5.51
CA LEU A 471 -7.21 -20.21 6.81
C LEU A 471 -6.52 -21.51 7.23
N LEU A 472 -5.57 -21.44 8.18
CA LEU A 472 -4.88 -22.63 8.69
C LEU A 472 -5.04 -22.81 10.18
N GLU A 473 -5.27 -21.72 10.91
CA GLU A 473 -5.39 -21.74 12.36
C GLU A 473 -6.87 -21.73 12.79
N PRO A 474 -7.25 -22.43 13.87
CA PRO A 474 -8.62 -22.44 14.39
C PRO A 474 -9.17 -21.02 14.64
N LYS A 475 -8.32 -20.10 15.11
CA LYS A 475 -8.70 -18.70 15.34
C LYS A 475 -9.03 -17.96 14.03
N GLU A 476 -8.35 -18.28 12.94
CA GLU A 476 -8.60 -17.69 11.63
C GLU A 476 -9.95 -18.16 11.07
N PHE A 477 -10.23 -19.48 11.15
CA PHE A 477 -11.54 -20.04 10.82
C PHE A 477 -12.66 -19.42 11.66
N GLY A 478 -12.47 -19.33 12.97
CA GLY A 478 -13.45 -18.76 13.89
C GLY A 478 -13.74 -17.29 13.58
N ALA A 479 -12.69 -16.48 13.41
CA ALA A 479 -12.84 -15.07 13.05
C ALA A 479 -13.53 -14.88 11.69
N TYR A 480 -13.15 -15.67 10.68
CA TYR A 480 -13.75 -15.58 9.34
C TYR A 480 -15.23 -16.00 9.35
N LYS A 481 -15.57 -17.13 9.97
CA LYS A 481 -16.96 -17.56 10.14
C LYS A 481 -17.80 -16.56 10.94
N GLY A 482 -17.23 -15.95 11.99
CA GLY A 482 -17.92 -14.91 12.75
C GLY A 482 -18.28 -13.69 11.89
N LYS A 483 -17.41 -13.34 10.91
CA LYS A 483 -17.72 -12.32 9.90
C LYS A 483 -18.84 -12.78 8.95
N MET A 484 -18.82 -14.03 8.52
CA MET A 484 -19.87 -14.60 7.68
C MET A 484 -21.22 -14.62 8.39
N ASP A 485 -21.28 -15.00 9.66
CA ASP A 485 -22.52 -15.00 10.46
C ASP A 485 -23.17 -13.60 10.49
N GLY A 486 -22.36 -12.56 10.73
CA GLY A 486 -22.84 -11.18 10.67
C GLY A 486 -23.42 -10.82 9.30
N ARG A 487 -22.92 -11.43 8.21
CA ARG A 487 -23.31 -11.16 6.82
C ARG A 487 -24.50 -11.99 6.34
N ILE A 488 -24.76 -13.14 6.95
CA ILE A 488 -25.98 -13.93 6.71
C ILE A 488 -27.22 -13.07 6.99
N SER A 489 -27.22 -12.29 8.07
CA SER A 489 -28.33 -11.39 8.40
C SER A 489 -28.62 -10.38 7.29
N VAL A 490 -27.58 -9.82 6.70
CA VAL A 490 -27.66 -8.89 5.57
C VAL A 490 -28.17 -9.62 4.33
N ALA A 491 -27.68 -10.83 4.08
CA ALA A 491 -28.09 -11.63 2.93
C ALA A 491 -29.59 -11.97 2.96
N VAL A 492 -30.15 -12.26 4.14
CA VAL A 492 -31.60 -12.41 4.32
C VAL A 492 -32.33 -11.11 3.98
N ALA A 493 -31.88 -9.97 4.53
CA ALA A 493 -32.51 -8.69 4.27
C ALA A 493 -32.43 -8.29 2.77
N ALA A 494 -31.32 -8.58 2.11
CA ALA A 494 -31.12 -8.37 0.68
C ALA A 494 -32.05 -9.28 -0.14
N THR A 495 -32.14 -10.58 0.20
CA THR A 495 -33.01 -11.54 -0.49
C THR A 495 -34.48 -11.13 -0.44
N ILE A 496 -34.93 -10.51 0.67
CA ILE A 496 -36.30 -10.01 0.80
C ILE A 496 -36.54 -8.74 -0.01
N LYS A 497 -35.54 -7.86 -0.10
CA LYS A 497 -35.67 -6.55 -0.73
C LYS A 497 -35.35 -6.56 -2.23
N ASP A 498 -34.66 -7.58 -2.72
CA ASP A 498 -34.25 -7.68 -4.12
C ASP A 498 -35.40 -8.18 -5.00
N PRO A 499 -35.83 -7.39 -6.01
CA PRO A 499 -36.86 -7.82 -6.95
C PRO A 499 -36.37 -8.86 -7.97
N SER A 500 -35.07 -9.18 -8.03
CA SER A 500 -34.46 -10.04 -9.06
C SER A 500 -34.48 -11.54 -8.75
N ASP A 501 -35.23 -11.98 -7.73
CA ASP A 501 -35.26 -13.36 -7.21
C ASP A 501 -33.88 -13.91 -6.79
N GLN A 502 -32.85 -13.05 -6.69
CA GLN A 502 -31.52 -13.45 -6.24
C GLN A 502 -31.54 -13.90 -4.77
N ASN A 503 -30.98 -15.08 -4.53
CA ASN A 503 -30.98 -15.72 -3.23
C ASN A 503 -29.60 -15.59 -2.56
N TYR A 504 -29.31 -14.40 -2.07
CA TYR A 504 -28.05 -14.10 -1.38
C TYR A 504 -27.83 -14.98 -0.14
N LEU A 505 -28.92 -15.42 0.52
CA LEU A 505 -28.82 -16.34 1.64
C LEU A 505 -28.23 -17.68 1.22
N ARG A 506 -28.71 -18.23 0.10
CA ARG A 506 -28.17 -19.46 -0.48
C ARG A 506 -26.71 -19.28 -0.89
N GLU A 507 -26.36 -18.13 -1.48
CA GLU A 507 -24.97 -17.83 -1.86
C GLU A 507 -24.02 -17.84 -0.66
N MET A 508 -24.40 -17.12 0.40
CA MET A 508 -23.63 -17.07 1.64
C MET A 508 -23.56 -18.43 2.33
N GLY A 509 -24.66 -19.19 2.31
CA GLY A 509 -24.70 -20.56 2.83
C GLY A 509 -23.75 -21.48 2.07
N GLY A 510 -23.71 -21.41 0.73
CA GLY A 510 -22.78 -22.19 -0.09
C GLY A 510 -21.32 -21.92 0.26
N LEU A 511 -20.93 -20.64 0.35
CA LEU A 511 -19.57 -20.30 0.79
C LEU A 511 -19.28 -20.80 2.20
N TYR A 512 -20.26 -20.71 3.12
CA TYR A 512 -20.09 -21.19 4.49
C TYR A 512 -19.85 -22.71 4.54
N GLY A 513 -20.60 -23.48 3.74
CA GLY A 513 -20.40 -24.91 3.56
C GLY A 513 -19.01 -25.26 3.03
N MET A 514 -18.53 -24.51 2.04
CA MET A 514 -17.15 -24.66 1.53
C MET A 514 -16.10 -24.44 2.63
N ILE A 515 -16.23 -23.36 3.43
CA ILE A 515 -15.31 -23.11 4.55
C ILE A 515 -15.36 -24.23 5.60
N GLN A 516 -16.54 -24.78 5.88
CA GLN A 516 -16.68 -25.92 6.80
C GLN A 516 -15.99 -27.18 6.27
N ARG A 517 -16.10 -27.47 4.97
CA ARG A 517 -15.41 -28.60 4.33
C ARG A 517 -13.89 -28.46 4.48
N ILE A 518 -13.36 -27.30 4.08
CA ILE A 518 -11.92 -27.01 4.18
C ILE A 518 -11.44 -27.14 5.63
N GLN A 519 -12.22 -26.66 6.60
CA GLN A 519 -11.89 -26.84 8.01
C GLN A 519 -11.83 -28.32 8.41
N GLY A 520 -12.77 -29.13 7.92
CA GLY A 520 -12.81 -30.58 8.15
C GLY A 520 -11.53 -31.29 7.72
N ASP A 521 -10.91 -30.82 6.63
CA ASP A 521 -9.66 -31.36 6.08
C ASP A 521 -8.44 -31.05 6.97
N HIS A 522 -8.50 -30.04 7.85
CA HIS A 522 -7.41 -29.69 8.77
C HIS A 522 -7.35 -30.53 10.05
N HIS A 523 -8.37 -31.37 10.32
CA HIS A 523 -8.42 -32.30 11.45
C HIS A 523 -8.06 -31.67 12.82
N PHE A 524 -8.63 -30.51 13.14
CA PHE A 524 -8.37 -29.84 14.42
C PHE A 524 -8.81 -30.67 15.63
N ALA A 525 -8.05 -30.59 16.72
CA ALA A 525 -8.40 -31.22 17.99
C ALA A 525 -9.64 -30.57 18.62
N GLU A 526 -10.34 -31.29 19.51
CA GLU A 526 -11.57 -30.79 20.16
C GLU A 526 -11.36 -29.44 20.89
N GLU A 527 -10.21 -29.27 21.56
CA GLU A 527 -9.86 -28.01 22.25
C GLU A 527 -9.68 -26.84 21.27
N GLN A 528 -9.13 -27.11 20.10
CA GLN A 528 -8.95 -26.12 19.03
C GLN A 528 -10.29 -25.70 18.43
N LEU A 529 -11.25 -26.61 18.32
CA LEU A 529 -12.63 -26.31 17.91
C LEU A 529 -13.35 -25.42 18.93
N LYS A 530 -13.08 -25.58 20.23
CA LYS A 530 -13.61 -24.69 21.28
C LYS A 530 -13.05 -23.27 21.16
N ASP A 531 -11.76 -23.13 20.88
CA ASP A 531 -11.10 -21.84 20.66
C ASP A 531 -11.64 -21.12 19.42
N GLU A 532 -11.88 -21.86 18.33
CA GLU A 532 -12.55 -21.38 17.14
C GLU A 532 -13.95 -20.85 17.47
N GLN A 533 -14.78 -21.65 18.16
CA GLN A 533 -16.16 -21.29 18.49
C GLN A 533 -16.22 -20.04 19.39
N ALA A 534 -15.29 -19.89 20.32
CA ALA A 534 -15.16 -18.69 21.15
C ALA A 534 -14.83 -17.46 20.29
N THR A 535 -13.83 -17.57 19.40
CA THR A 535 -13.41 -16.48 18.50
C THR A 535 -14.52 -16.08 17.53
N ARG A 536 -15.26 -17.06 17.00
CA ARG A 536 -16.43 -16.88 16.15
C ARG A 536 -17.52 -16.06 16.85
N SER A 537 -17.90 -16.47 18.05
CA SER A 537 -18.94 -15.80 18.83
C SER A 537 -18.54 -14.35 19.16
N GLN A 538 -17.29 -14.14 19.58
CA GLN A 538 -16.75 -12.80 19.87
C GLN A 538 -16.75 -11.89 18.63
N THR A 539 -16.38 -12.44 17.47
CA THR A 539 -16.34 -11.69 16.20
C THR A 539 -17.75 -11.36 15.71
N ALA A 540 -18.68 -12.31 15.74
CA ALA A 540 -20.06 -12.08 15.34
C ALA A 540 -20.73 -10.99 16.20
N ILE A 541 -20.58 -11.08 17.52
CA ILE A 541 -21.12 -10.08 18.46
C ILE A 541 -20.51 -8.70 18.19
N SER A 542 -19.20 -8.59 17.98
CA SER A 542 -18.55 -7.29 17.72
C SER A 542 -19.01 -6.64 16.42
N ILE A 543 -19.27 -7.40 15.37
CA ILE A 543 -19.77 -6.87 14.09
C ILE A 543 -21.22 -6.40 14.23
N ILE A 544 -22.07 -7.21 14.87
CA ILE A 544 -23.48 -6.90 15.08
C ILE A 544 -23.63 -5.65 15.97
N SER A 545 -22.86 -5.56 17.05
CA SER A 545 -22.93 -4.45 18.01
C SER A 545 -22.21 -3.18 17.56
N GLY A 546 -21.13 -3.29 16.78
CA GLY A 546 -20.26 -2.16 16.43
C GLY A 546 -20.58 -1.47 15.09
N GLY A 547 -21.24 -2.14 14.15
CA GLY A 547 -21.29 -1.69 12.74
C GLY A 547 -22.62 -1.10 12.25
N PHE A 548 -23.77 -1.44 12.85
CA PHE A 548 -25.07 -1.14 12.24
C PHE A 548 -25.62 0.26 12.57
N GLY A 549 -25.20 0.90 13.66
CA GLY A 549 -25.71 2.21 14.06
C GLY A 549 -25.33 3.39 13.15
N ALA A 550 -24.41 3.20 12.19
CA ALA A 550 -23.87 4.27 11.34
C ALA A 550 -24.37 4.27 9.88
N LEU A 551 -25.18 3.28 9.48
CA LEU A 551 -25.68 3.17 8.10
C LEU A 551 -27.10 3.75 7.97
N SER A 552 -27.18 5.08 7.90
CA SER A 552 -28.40 5.78 7.50
C SER A 552 -28.43 5.91 5.97
N PHE A 553 -29.32 5.16 5.30
CA PHE A 553 -29.48 5.23 3.85
C PHE A 553 -30.60 6.21 3.50
N SER A 554 -30.29 7.26 2.72
CA SER A 554 -31.25 8.30 2.34
C SER A 554 -32.27 7.86 1.28
N ASN A 555 -32.09 6.69 0.64
CA ASN A 555 -33.07 6.13 -0.29
C ASN A 555 -33.04 4.58 -0.36
N PRO A 556 -33.78 3.87 0.52
CA PRO A 556 -33.66 2.41 0.70
C PRO A 556 -34.29 1.54 -0.40
N LEU A 557 -34.88 2.12 -1.45
CA LEU A 557 -35.71 1.40 -2.44
C LEU A 557 -35.38 1.70 -3.92
N GLY A 558 -34.18 2.22 -4.22
CA GLY A 558 -33.75 2.51 -5.60
C GLY A 558 -33.02 1.34 -6.29
N PRO A 559 -33.05 1.25 -7.64
CA PRO A 559 -32.15 0.38 -8.38
C PRO A 559 -30.69 0.76 -8.06
N GLY A 560 -29.88 -0.22 -7.64
CA GLY A 560 -28.51 -0.03 -7.16
C GLY A 560 -28.36 0.13 -5.64
N THR A 561 -29.44 0.33 -4.87
CA THR A 561 -29.37 0.46 -3.40
C THR A 561 -28.92 -0.83 -2.72
N ILE A 562 -29.30 -2.00 -3.23
CA ILE A 562 -28.88 -3.30 -2.67
C ILE A 562 -27.40 -3.54 -2.90
N THR A 563 -26.89 -3.15 -4.06
CA THR A 563 -25.46 -3.20 -4.34
C THR A 563 -24.70 -2.20 -3.49
N GLN A 564 -25.24 -1.01 -3.23
CA GLN A 564 -24.68 -0.05 -2.26
C GLN A 564 -24.70 -0.57 -0.82
N ILE A 565 -25.74 -1.30 -0.41
CA ILE A 565 -25.80 -1.99 0.89
C ILE A 565 -24.68 -3.03 0.96
N LEU A 566 -24.54 -3.90 -0.05
CA LEU A 566 -23.47 -4.90 -0.10
C LEU A 566 -22.07 -4.27 -0.13
N VAL A 567 -21.89 -3.15 -0.84
CA VAL A 567 -20.64 -2.39 -0.94
C VAL A 567 -20.29 -1.69 0.38
N ALA A 568 -21.24 -0.98 1.00
CA ALA A 568 -21.05 -0.31 2.28
C ALA A 568 -20.73 -1.32 3.39
N LEU A 569 -21.30 -2.51 3.27
CA LEU A 569 -21.10 -3.59 4.20
C LEU A 569 -19.75 -4.27 3.97
N ALA A 570 -19.31 -4.51 2.73
CA ALA A 570 -17.99 -5.06 2.40
C ALA A 570 -16.77 -4.27 2.95
N ALA A 571 -16.97 -3.08 3.53
CA ALA A 571 -15.93 -2.38 4.25
C ALA A 571 -15.48 -3.15 5.53
N PRO A 572 -14.17 -3.37 5.74
CA PRO A 572 -13.67 -4.03 6.95
C PRO A 572 -13.96 -3.18 8.20
N THR A 573 -14.38 -3.81 9.28
CA THR A 573 -14.64 -3.13 10.56
C THR A 573 -13.32 -2.63 11.17
N LEU A 574 -13.23 -1.32 11.44
CA LEU A 574 -12.00 -0.66 11.92
C LEU A 574 -11.84 -0.61 13.46
N SER A 575 -12.69 -1.26 14.26
CA SER A 575 -12.63 -1.18 15.72
C SER A 575 -12.23 -2.50 16.40
N THR A 576 -10.97 -2.61 16.81
CA THR A 576 -10.44 -3.72 17.64
C THR A 576 -10.42 -3.42 19.15
N LYS A 577 -11.14 -2.39 19.62
CA LYS A 577 -11.16 -2.01 21.04
C LYS A 577 -12.55 -2.22 21.66
N PHE A 578 -12.89 -3.47 21.93
CA PHE A 578 -13.91 -3.80 22.93
C PHE A 578 -13.36 -4.90 23.84
N ASP A 579 -13.41 -4.66 25.14
CA ASP A 579 -13.00 -5.58 26.18
C ASP A 579 -14.12 -6.60 26.42
N THR A 580 -13.94 -7.82 25.92
CA THR A 580 -14.96 -8.87 25.86
C THR A 580 -14.78 -9.96 26.93
N ASP A 581 -13.75 -9.85 27.77
CA ASP A 581 -13.33 -10.93 28.68
C ASP A 581 -14.37 -11.20 29.79
N PHE A 582 -15.12 -10.18 30.20
CA PHE A 582 -16.14 -10.29 31.26
C PHE A 582 -17.52 -10.78 30.78
N ALA A 583 -17.90 -10.50 29.53
CA ALA A 583 -19.17 -10.98 28.97
C ALA A 583 -19.12 -12.48 28.61
N LEU A 584 -17.93 -12.99 28.26
CA LEU A 584 -17.73 -14.37 27.81
C LEU A 584 -17.71 -15.38 28.97
N GLN A 585 -17.21 -14.99 30.16
CA GLN A 585 -17.18 -15.88 31.33
C GLN A 585 -18.57 -16.13 31.93
N ALA A 586 -19.46 -15.13 31.94
CA ALA A 586 -20.82 -15.28 32.45
C ALA A 586 -21.72 -16.18 31.58
N TYR A 587 -21.40 -16.32 30.29
CA TYR A 587 -22.17 -17.13 29.34
C TYR A 587 -21.71 -18.60 29.29
N LYS A 588 -20.49 -18.93 29.71
CA LYS A 588 -19.86 -20.23 29.40
C LYS A 588 -20.47 -21.48 30.06
N SER A 589 -21.28 -21.39 31.13
CA SER A 589 -21.55 -22.59 31.95
C SER A 589 -22.84 -23.39 31.68
N ASN A 590 -23.73 -23.01 30.75
CA ASN A 590 -25.07 -23.65 30.63
C ASN A 590 -25.54 -24.05 29.21
N ALA A 591 -24.73 -23.89 28.16
CA ALA A 591 -25.29 -23.72 26.80
C ALA A 591 -24.67 -24.56 25.67
N ASP A 592 -23.82 -25.54 25.92
CA ASP A 592 -22.97 -26.10 24.85
C ASP A 592 -23.72 -26.96 23.82
N ASP A 593 -24.78 -27.69 24.21
CA ASP A 593 -25.63 -28.44 23.26
C ASP A 593 -26.67 -27.55 22.57
N PHE A 594 -27.26 -26.60 23.29
CA PHE A 594 -28.19 -25.60 22.75
C PHE A 594 -27.50 -24.67 21.73
N ARG A 595 -26.21 -24.34 21.95
CA ARG A 595 -25.37 -23.52 21.07
C ARG A 595 -25.08 -24.16 19.72
N ALA A 596 -24.90 -25.48 19.68
CA ALA A 596 -24.46 -26.19 18.47
C ALA A 596 -25.57 -26.31 17.41
N GLN A 597 -26.85 -26.26 17.81
CA GLN A 597 -27.98 -26.36 16.87
C GLN A 597 -28.69 -25.02 16.60
N VAL A 598 -28.95 -24.23 17.65
CA VAL A 598 -29.84 -23.05 17.55
C VAL A 598 -29.10 -21.80 17.08
N LEU A 599 -27.84 -21.61 17.47
CA LEU A 599 -27.15 -20.31 17.28
C LEU A 599 -26.46 -20.10 15.93
N HIS A 600 -26.35 -21.12 15.09
CA HIS A 600 -25.55 -21.01 13.87
C HIS A 600 -26.24 -20.27 12.72
N VAL A 601 -27.58 -20.31 12.69
CA VAL A 601 -28.36 -19.79 11.55
C VAL A 601 -29.54 -18.95 12.03
N GLU A 602 -30.20 -19.33 13.13
CA GLU A 602 -31.43 -18.67 13.57
C GLU A 602 -31.21 -17.22 14.02
N PRO A 603 -30.21 -16.86 14.85
CA PRO A 603 -30.01 -15.46 15.22
C PRO A 603 -29.67 -14.56 14.02
N PRO A 604 -28.75 -14.93 13.11
CA PRO A 604 -28.53 -14.16 11.89
C PRO A 604 -29.77 -14.04 11.00
N VAL A 605 -30.55 -15.12 10.82
CA VAL A 605 -31.78 -15.07 10.02
C VAL A 605 -32.81 -14.14 10.66
N LEU A 606 -33.05 -14.27 11.97
CA LEU A 606 -33.94 -13.40 12.73
C LEU A 606 -33.51 -11.93 12.66
N GLN A 607 -32.21 -11.66 12.83
CA GLN A 607 -31.62 -10.34 12.66
C GLN A 607 -31.88 -9.77 11.27
N GLY A 608 -31.75 -10.60 10.23
CA GLY A 608 -32.02 -10.20 8.85
C GLY A 608 -33.49 -9.87 8.57
N LEU A 609 -34.40 -10.67 9.12
CA LEU A 609 -35.85 -10.42 9.05
C LEU A 609 -36.25 -9.11 9.75
N ILE A 610 -35.63 -8.79 10.88
CA ILE A 610 -35.81 -7.52 11.57
C ILE A 610 -35.28 -6.35 10.73
N LEU A 611 -34.07 -6.47 10.16
CA LEU A 611 -33.49 -5.45 9.28
C LEU A 611 -34.29 -5.24 7.98
N ALA A 612 -34.98 -6.29 7.51
CA ALA A 612 -35.89 -6.20 6.39
C ALA A 612 -37.21 -5.49 6.73
N GLY A 613 -37.52 -5.31 8.02
CA GLY A 613 -38.83 -4.86 8.50
C GLY A 613 -39.90 -5.95 8.43
N ALA A 614 -39.52 -7.20 8.20
CA ALA A 614 -40.43 -8.35 8.16
C ALA A 614 -40.85 -8.79 9.57
N ILE A 615 -40.01 -8.52 10.57
CA ILE A 615 -40.30 -8.75 11.99
C ILE A 615 -40.12 -7.43 12.75
N ASN A 616 -41.13 -7.08 13.55
CA ASN A 616 -41.01 -6.03 14.57
C ASN A 616 -40.95 -6.72 15.93
N PRO A 617 -39.78 -6.73 16.60
CA PRO A 617 -39.67 -7.32 17.93
C PRO A 617 -40.61 -6.59 18.91
N PRO A 618 -41.19 -7.31 19.89
CA PRO A 618 -41.90 -6.66 20.99
C PRO A 618 -41.04 -5.58 21.67
N ASP A 619 -41.65 -4.49 22.11
CA ASP A 619 -40.93 -3.36 22.74
C ASP A 619 -40.16 -3.78 24.01
N ASP A 620 -40.62 -4.84 24.67
CA ASP A 620 -40.04 -5.43 25.88
C ASP A 620 -39.17 -6.67 25.61
N ALA A 621 -38.88 -6.99 24.33
CA ALA A 621 -38.07 -8.14 23.96
C ALA A 621 -36.65 -8.02 24.52
N SER A 622 -36.34 -8.79 25.57
CA SER A 622 -35.00 -8.84 26.16
C SER A 622 -33.91 -9.32 25.19
N TRP A 623 -34.32 -9.99 24.12
CA TRP A 623 -33.45 -10.50 23.06
C TRP A 623 -33.29 -9.56 21.86
N ALA A 624 -34.01 -8.44 21.80
CA ALA A 624 -33.88 -7.47 20.72
C ALA A 624 -33.86 -6.04 21.27
N ARG A 625 -32.75 -5.32 21.08
CA ARG A 625 -32.62 -3.92 21.52
C ARG A 625 -32.01 -3.08 20.42
N ASN A 626 -32.67 -1.96 20.08
CA ASN A 626 -32.23 -1.06 19.00
C ASN A 626 -32.03 -1.80 17.66
N GLY A 627 -32.90 -2.76 17.35
CA GLY A 627 -32.80 -3.57 16.14
C GLY A 627 -31.68 -4.61 16.16
N VAL A 628 -30.98 -4.83 17.28
CA VAL A 628 -29.92 -5.83 17.43
C VAL A 628 -30.41 -7.04 18.23
N VAL A 629 -30.25 -8.24 17.66
CA VAL A 629 -30.58 -9.53 18.28
C VAL A 629 -29.45 -9.96 19.21
N THR A 630 -29.79 -10.21 20.47
CA THR A 630 -28.92 -10.78 21.51
C THR A 630 -29.47 -12.14 21.93
N PRO A 631 -28.80 -13.25 21.56
CA PRO A 631 -29.32 -14.58 21.86
C PRO A 631 -29.45 -14.84 23.37
N ASN A 632 -30.66 -15.21 23.80
CA ASN A 632 -30.97 -15.60 25.18
C ASN A 632 -32.15 -16.60 25.19
N ALA A 633 -32.56 -17.07 26.37
CA ALA A 633 -33.65 -18.04 26.50
C ALA A 633 -34.99 -17.52 25.91
N ALA A 634 -35.30 -16.24 26.10
CA ALA A 634 -36.52 -15.62 25.57
C ALA A 634 -36.53 -15.56 24.04
N MET A 635 -35.36 -15.44 23.39
CA MET A 635 -35.25 -15.57 21.93
C MET A 635 -35.65 -16.98 21.48
N ALA A 636 -35.16 -18.01 22.18
CA ALA A 636 -35.42 -19.40 21.86
C ALA A 636 -36.93 -19.72 21.94
N ASP A 637 -37.57 -19.25 23.00
CA ASP A 637 -39.01 -19.37 23.20
C ASP A 637 -39.78 -18.66 22.09
N TRP A 638 -39.34 -17.44 21.73
CA TRP A 638 -39.95 -16.67 20.65
C TRP A 638 -39.81 -17.40 19.30
N VAL A 639 -38.62 -17.88 18.94
CA VAL A 639 -38.36 -18.62 17.70
C VAL A 639 -39.22 -19.88 17.63
N SER A 640 -39.29 -20.65 18.72
CA SER A 640 -40.12 -21.86 18.80
C SER A 640 -41.60 -21.56 18.56
N GLN A 641 -42.12 -20.48 19.14
CA GLN A 641 -43.52 -20.06 18.97
C GLN A 641 -43.81 -19.54 17.55
N HIS A 642 -42.81 -19.00 16.85
CA HIS A 642 -42.98 -18.35 15.55
C HIS A 642 -42.42 -19.16 14.38
N ALA A 643 -42.01 -20.42 14.61
CA ALA A 643 -41.39 -21.29 13.62
C ALA A 643 -42.22 -21.40 12.32
N ASP A 644 -43.53 -21.58 12.44
CA ASP A 644 -44.47 -21.71 11.31
C ASP A 644 -45.06 -20.37 10.83
N THR A 645 -44.65 -19.24 11.44
CA THR A 645 -45.13 -17.91 11.04
C THR A 645 -44.46 -17.47 9.74
N ARG A 646 -45.25 -16.94 8.80
CA ARG A 646 -44.76 -16.49 7.50
C ARG A 646 -44.23 -15.06 7.55
N TYR A 647 -42.99 -14.88 7.09
CA TYR A 647 -42.29 -13.61 6.93
C TYR A 647 -41.83 -13.48 5.47
N SER A 648 -42.36 -12.48 4.77
CA SER A 648 -42.08 -12.24 3.34
C SER A 648 -42.30 -13.48 2.45
N GLY A 649 -43.39 -14.21 2.69
CA GLY A 649 -43.81 -15.35 1.86
C GLY A 649 -43.26 -16.72 2.26
N LYS A 650 -42.27 -16.80 3.16
CA LYS A 650 -41.67 -18.05 3.68
C LYS A 650 -41.89 -18.16 5.19
N THR A 651 -41.99 -19.38 5.74
CA THR A 651 -42.01 -19.53 7.22
C THR A 651 -40.62 -19.21 7.81
N PHE A 652 -40.54 -18.91 9.11
CA PHE A 652 -39.24 -18.77 9.77
C PHE A 652 -38.39 -20.05 9.61
N THR A 653 -39.02 -21.21 9.79
CA THR A 653 -38.39 -22.51 9.55
C THR A 653 -37.90 -22.67 8.11
N ASP A 654 -38.64 -22.19 7.11
CA ASP A 654 -38.19 -22.23 5.71
C ASP A 654 -36.93 -21.39 5.49
N TRP A 655 -36.87 -20.17 6.06
CA TRP A 655 -35.67 -19.33 5.98
C TRP A 655 -34.44 -19.98 6.62
N VAL A 656 -34.62 -20.57 7.81
CA VAL A 656 -33.55 -21.28 8.52
C VAL A 656 -33.12 -22.52 7.75
N LYS A 657 -34.08 -23.31 7.27
CA LYS A 657 -33.83 -24.53 6.50
C LYS A 657 -33.11 -24.22 5.18
N GLU A 658 -33.49 -23.16 4.49
CA GLU A 658 -32.83 -22.75 3.25
C GLU A 658 -31.36 -22.38 3.46
N ALA A 659 -31.06 -21.64 4.52
CA ALA A 659 -29.68 -21.36 4.89
C ALA A 659 -28.90 -22.63 5.25
N GLN A 660 -29.51 -23.54 6.04
CA GLN A 660 -28.90 -24.81 6.40
C GLN A 660 -28.67 -25.73 5.19
N ASP A 661 -29.64 -25.84 4.29
CA ASP A 661 -29.57 -26.66 3.10
C ASP A 661 -28.51 -26.12 2.13
N ALA A 662 -28.38 -24.80 2.03
CA ALA A 662 -27.29 -24.16 1.29
C ALA A 662 -25.91 -24.51 1.88
N MET A 663 -25.76 -24.46 3.21
CA MET A 663 -24.53 -24.88 3.90
C MET A 663 -24.21 -26.36 3.68
N ARG A 664 -25.21 -27.23 3.66
CA ARG A 664 -25.03 -28.68 3.44
C ARG A 664 -24.73 -29.03 1.99
N SER A 665 -25.23 -28.26 1.02
CA SER A 665 -25.08 -28.58 -0.41
C SER A 665 -23.63 -28.57 -0.94
N GLN A 666 -22.69 -28.11 -0.12
CA GLN A 666 -21.25 -28.02 -0.44
C GLN A 666 -20.40 -29.03 0.36
N GLN A 667 -21.01 -29.81 1.26
CA GLN A 667 -20.40 -30.96 1.94
C GLN A 667 -20.49 -32.18 1.04
#